data_AF-A0A011QHL7-F1
#
_entry.id   AF-A0A011QHL7-F1
#
_cell.length_a   1.000
_cell.length_b   1.000
_cell.length_c   1.000
_cell.angle_alpha   90.00
_cell.angle_beta   90.00
_cell.angle_gamma   90.00
#
_symmetry.space_group_name_H-M   'P 1'
#
loop_
_entity.id
_entity.type
_entity.pdbx_description
1 polymer ?
#
loop_
_entity_poly.entity_id
_entity_poly.type
_entity_poly.pdbx_seq_one_letter_code
_entity_poly.pdbx_strand_id
1 'polypeptide(L)'
;MIERLFASILPSIEHFHLLGYWLAFFTALLETAFVVGLLLPGSTLLLMLGALSASGHLDFVDLLWFAVAGAVLGDNFNYWLGQRYGNRWVRDGVWFLTPDHFGKARSFFDRHGAKSVFLARFIPSVKEVAPFVAGTVGMQRHTFMLWNVLGAIGWGLQWVGGGYLFGQSLNLAQAWMSRAGMALVVVLLVWMLLWLLQRFVVRHGGAVLQVAVSLGRSIKAGLGRNRYLRRLARRHPDGVRFLAERVDRAHFKGLPLTLLMLAFAFALALFAGVVEDVVTSDPIVALDHAAAQLIAAFRTPAVVSPALWITSLGEPAVVGALLAVACLVLWLANLNYAIAALLLSSLGASAFSALAKMAFRRPRPVEALLLESSWSFPSGHATAAVAFYGFLGYLLIRSSATWKTQVKLFFATGVLVVLIGLSRIVLGVHYLSDVWAGYLIGTLWLIVGISLSEFLAAGGRINWHAPSEPWRRTAARGLAVVAAVGCVTYASARRLPAPAHPTALSVDLDRPVDELLRSATLSRTLTLLGRPEQALSFAIVEANADALAARLRRAGWLAADKADAQNMLRLARQGLDYVTAPLAPAFWNDQMNDLAFERPLQEAEKKVVATVRIWTTPYRVGQDRLFVGVVREYDGTRWGVLHTISPDVDAAAEGFVESLKRPGQPVDACRRPLLAPMIGSYLMGGHFFTRGQLWLLDPGDRGDLSLLCGQQGPSQ
;
A
#
# COMPACT_ATOMS: atom_id res chain seq x y z
N MET A 1 4.15 13.01 -17.61
CA MET A 1 4.71 14.13 -18.41
C MET A 1 6.05 14.59 -17.85
N ILE A 2 6.12 14.98 -16.57
CA ILE A 2 7.38 15.28 -15.83
C ILE A 2 8.38 14.10 -15.94
N GLU A 3 7.88 12.88 -15.76
CA GLU A 3 8.63 11.63 -15.94
C GLU A 3 9.33 11.47 -17.30
N ARG A 4 8.65 11.81 -18.40
CA ARG A 4 9.24 11.72 -19.75
C ARG A 4 10.29 12.80 -19.99
N LEU A 5 10.08 14.00 -19.42
CA LEU A 5 11.02 15.11 -19.49
C LEU A 5 12.31 14.80 -18.73
N PHE A 6 12.18 14.28 -17.51
CA PHE A 6 13.32 13.82 -16.70
C PHE A 6 14.11 12.71 -17.40
N ALA A 7 13.42 11.68 -17.91
CA ALA A 7 14.06 10.55 -18.58
C ALA A 7 14.80 10.94 -19.88
N SER A 8 14.36 11.99 -20.58
CA SER A 8 15.04 12.48 -21.78
C SER A 8 16.26 13.35 -21.50
N ILE A 9 16.27 14.08 -20.38
CA ILE A 9 17.30 15.10 -20.09
C ILE A 9 18.43 14.51 -19.22
N LEU A 10 18.11 13.58 -18.31
CA LEU A 10 19.05 13.04 -17.32
C LEU A 10 20.31 12.40 -17.93
N PRO A 11 20.23 11.53 -18.98
CA PRO A 11 21.42 10.93 -19.58
C PRO A 11 22.34 11.96 -20.24
N SER A 12 21.78 13.06 -20.73
CA SER A 12 22.54 14.15 -21.35
C SER A 12 23.25 15.04 -20.33
N ILE A 13 22.67 15.19 -19.13
CA ILE A 13 23.29 15.94 -18.02
C ILE A 13 24.40 15.12 -17.37
N GLU A 14 24.25 13.81 -17.22
CA GLU A 14 25.30 12.92 -16.68
C GLU A 14 26.52 12.83 -17.61
N HIS A 15 26.33 12.75 -18.94
CA HIS A 15 27.46 12.75 -19.88
C HIS A 15 28.11 14.12 -20.07
N PHE A 16 27.39 15.21 -19.80
CA PHE A 16 27.87 16.58 -19.94
C PHE A 16 27.52 17.41 -18.71
N HIS A 17 28.16 17.13 -17.58
CA HIS A 17 27.98 17.87 -16.31
C HIS A 17 28.00 19.40 -16.50
N LEU A 18 28.80 19.90 -17.45
CA LEU A 18 28.87 21.32 -17.80
C LEU A 18 27.55 21.90 -18.37
N LEU A 19 26.77 21.11 -19.13
CA LEU A 19 25.53 21.57 -19.75
C LEU A 19 24.45 21.89 -18.70
N GLY A 20 24.44 21.22 -17.54
CA GLY A 20 23.50 21.53 -16.46
C GLY A 20 23.67 22.94 -15.91
N TYR A 21 24.92 23.40 -15.76
CA TYR A 21 25.24 24.76 -15.30
C TYR A 21 24.90 25.81 -16.35
N TRP A 22 25.23 25.57 -17.62
CA TRP A 22 24.85 26.46 -18.72
C TRP A 22 23.34 26.53 -18.91
N LEU A 23 22.63 25.42 -18.71
CA LEU A 23 21.18 25.40 -18.74
C LEU A 23 20.60 26.30 -17.63
N ALA A 24 21.14 26.25 -16.41
CA ALA A 24 20.73 27.14 -15.33
C ALA A 24 20.97 28.62 -15.68
N PHE A 25 22.15 28.92 -16.25
CA PHE A 25 22.49 30.27 -16.71
C PHE A 25 21.52 30.78 -17.77
N PHE A 26 21.30 30.03 -18.86
CA PHE A 26 20.40 30.45 -19.94
C PHE A 26 18.95 30.50 -19.48
N THR A 27 18.53 29.59 -18.61
CA THR A 27 17.18 29.60 -18.04
C THR A 27 16.97 30.86 -17.20
N ALA A 28 17.90 31.20 -16.30
CA ALA A 28 17.82 32.41 -15.50
C ALA A 28 17.89 33.68 -16.37
N LEU A 29 18.77 33.70 -17.38
CA LEU A 29 18.91 34.79 -18.35
C LEU A 29 17.63 35.02 -19.15
N LEU A 30 17.01 33.97 -19.67
CA LEU A 30 15.80 34.06 -20.48
C LEU A 30 14.56 34.38 -19.63
N GLU A 31 14.52 33.90 -18.38
CA GLU A 31 13.43 34.24 -17.47
C GLU A 31 13.50 35.71 -17.02
N THR A 32 14.69 36.28 -16.88
CA THR A 32 14.83 37.70 -16.57
C THR A 32 14.81 38.59 -17.81
N ALA A 33 15.17 38.10 -19.00
CA ALA A 33 15.10 38.87 -20.24
C ALA A 33 13.65 39.17 -20.68
N PHE A 34 13.44 40.42 -21.09
CA PHE A 34 12.14 40.95 -21.54
C PHE A 34 11.43 40.03 -22.55
N VAL A 35 10.11 39.87 -22.42
CA VAL A 35 9.20 39.05 -23.27
C VAL A 35 9.23 37.55 -23.02
N VAL A 36 10.39 36.95 -22.74
CA VAL A 36 10.53 35.48 -22.68
C VAL A 36 10.15 34.92 -21.30
N GLY A 37 10.45 35.63 -20.21
CA GLY A 37 10.16 35.18 -18.84
C GLY A 37 8.70 35.06 -18.44
N LEU A 38 7.79 35.69 -19.19
CA LEU A 38 6.33 35.54 -19.01
C LEU A 38 5.80 34.22 -19.60
N LEU A 39 6.55 33.61 -20.54
CA LEU A 39 6.13 32.40 -21.26
C LEU A 39 6.90 31.15 -20.82
N LEU A 40 8.15 31.30 -20.40
CA LEU A 40 8.99 30.19 -19.94
C LEU A 40 9.05 30.14 -18.40
N PRO A 41 8.57 29.05 -17.76
CA PRO A 41 8.65 28.89 -16.30
C PRO A 41 10.06 28.46 -15.86
N GLY A 42 11.05 29.35 -16.03
CA GLY A 42 12.47 29.07 -15.74
C GLY A 42 12.76 28.68 -14.29
N SER A 43 12.05 29.31 -13.35
CA SER A 43 12.06 29.00 -11.92
C SER A 43 11.74 27.53 -11.60
N THR A 44 10.92 26.88 -12.42
CA THR A 44 10.59 25.45 -12.24
C THR A 44 11.78 24.57 -12.66
N LEU A 45 12.48 24.94 -13.73
CA LEU A 45 13.70 24.28 -14.18
C LEU A 45 14.85 24.47 -13.18
N LEU A 46 15.02 25.66 -12.62
CA LEU A 46 16.02 25.90 -11.57
C LEU A 46 15.71 25.15 -10.28
N LEU A 47 14.43 25.03 -9.90
CA LEU A 47 13.99 24.17 -8.80
C LEU A 47 14.36 22.70 -9.07
N MET A 48 14.15 22.20 -10.29
CA MET A 48 14.53 20.85 -10.70
C MET A 48 16.05 20.62 -10.67
N LEU A 49 16.83 21.57 -11.20
CA LEU A 49 18.30 21.50 -11.19
C LEU A 49 18.84 21.55 -9.75
N GLY A 50 18.21 22.35 -8.88
CA GLY A 50 18.52 22.35 -7.44
C GLY A 50 18.20 21.00 -6.77
N ALA A 51 17.10 20.34 -7.14
CA ALA A 51 16.82 19.00 -6.64
C ALA A 51 17.84 17.96 -7.13
N LEU A 52 18.35 18.09 -8.37
CA LEU A 52 19.42 17.23 -8.90
C LEU A 52 20.77 17.46 -8.21
N SER A 53 21.08 18.70 -7.78
CA SER A 53 22.29 18.96 -6.99
C SER A 53 22.22 18.33 -5.60
N ALA A 54 21.03 18.21 -4.99
CA ALA A 54 20.85 17.46 -3.75
C ALA A 54 21.13 15.96 -3.86
N SER A 55 20.99 15.39 -5.06
CA SER A 55 21.34 14.01 -5.37
C SER A 55 22.80 13.84 -5.83
N GLY A 56 23.62 14.90 -5.75
CA GLY A 56 25.06 14.86 -6.05
C GLY A 56 25.44 14.93 -7.53
N HIS A 57 24.50 15.20 -8.44
CA HIS A 57 24.77 15.22 -9.89
C HIS A 57 25.36 16.56 -10.37
N LEU A 58 25.13 17.64 -9.61
CA LEU A 58 25.64 18.99 -9.84
C LEU A 58 26.09 19.57 -8.50
N ASP A 59 27.14 20.39 -8.51
CA ASP A 59 27.54 21.15 -7.33
C ASP A 59 26.57 22.30 -7.10
N PHE A 60 26.11 22.44 -5.84
CA PHE A 60 25.13 23.45 -5.47
C PHE A 60 25.67 24.88 -5.63
N VAL A 61 26.93 25.10 -5.26
CA VAL A 61 27.56 26.43 -5.27
C VAL A 61 27.78 26.86 -6.71
N ASP A 62 28.27 25.97 -7.57
CA ASP A 62 28.46 26.27 -9.00
C ASP A 62 27.12 26.53 -9.70
N LEU A 63 26.11 25.71 -9.43
CA LEU A 63 24.77 25.91 -9.98
C LEU A 63 24.16 27.25 -9.57
N LEU A 64 24.35 27.64 -8.30
CA LEU A 64 23.89 28.92 -7.78
C LEU A 64 24.60 30.08 -8.50
N TRP A 65 25.92 30.03 -8.70
CA TRP A 65 26.65 31.10 -9.37
C TRP A 65 26.26 31.26 -10.84
N PHE A 66 26.05 30.17 -11.57
CA PHE A 66 25.60 30.22 -12.96
C PHE A 66 24.19 30.81 -13.08
N ALA A 67 23.26 30.42 -12.19
CA ALA A 67 21.92 31.00 -12.15
C ALA A 67 21.95 32.50 -11.82
N VAL A 68 22.75 32.91 -10.84
CA VAL A 68 22.93 34.32 -10.45
C VAL A 68 23.52 35.13 -11.61
N ALA A 69 24.55 34.62 -12.29
CA ALA A 69 25.18 35.29 -13.42
C ALA A 69 24.19 35.51 -14.58
N GLY A 70 23.41 34.49 -14.94
CA GLY A 70 22.39 34.59 -15.98
C GLY A 70 21.32 35.60 -15.63
N ALA A 71 20.81 35.53 -14.40
CA ALA A 71 19.85 36.49 -13.85
C ALA A 71 20.35 37.95 -13.96
N VAL A 72 21.55 38.23 -13.43
CA VAL A 72 22.15 39.57 -13.42
C VAL A 72 22.30 40.11 -14.84
N LEU A 73 22.74 39.29 -15.79
CA LEU A 73 22.91 39.71 -17.18
C LEU A 73 21.58 40.05 -17.86
N GLY A 74 20.53 39.27 -17.63
CA GLY A 74 19.21 39.54 -18.21
C GLY A 74 18.58 40.81 -17.65
N ASP A 75 18.74 41.06 -16.36
CA ASP A 75 18.27 42.30 -15.73
C ASP A 75 19.05 43.53 -16.21
N ASN A 76 20.35 43.40 -16.45
CA ASN A 76 21.17 44.45 -17.05
C ASN A 76 20.72 44.76 -18.49
N PHE A 77 20.38 43.72 -19.26
CA PHE A 77 19.83 43.89 -20.60
C PHE A 77 18.52 44.68 -20.57
N ASN A 78 17.61 44.35 -19.63
CA ASN A 78 16.36 45.08 -19.45
C ASN A 78 16.56 46.53 -19.00
N TYR A 79 17.49 46.78 -18.08
CA TYR A 79 17.84 48.13 -17.63
C TYR A 79 18.43 48.99 -18.76
N TRP A 80 19.23 48.39 -19.64
CA TRP A 80 19.72 49.06 -20.85
C TRP A 80 18.59 49.38 -21.84
N LEU A 81 17.67 48.43 -22.06
CA LEU A 81 16.49 48.66 -22.90
C LEU A 81 15.61 49.79 -22.34
N GLY A 82 15.44 49.85 -21.02
CA GLY A 82 14.71 50.91 -20.33
C GLY A 82 15.30 52.30 -20.58
N GLN A 83 16.63 52.44 -20.48
CA GLN A 83 17.30 53.71 -20.78
C GLN A 83 17.15 54.14 -22.25
N ARG A 84 17.21 53.18 -23.19
CA ARG A 84 17.25 53.49 -24.62
C ARG A 84 15.87 53.69 -25.24
N TYR A 85 14.86 52.92 -24.80
CA TYR A 85 13.53 52.85 -25.43
C TYR A 85 12.37 53.21 -24.48
N GLY A 86 12.64 53.46 -23.19
CA GLY A 86 11.64 53.72 -22.16
C GLY A 86 10.62 54.81 -22.50
N ASN A 87 11.09 55.97 -22.97
CA ASN A 87 10.22 57.12 -23.27
C ASN A 87 9.23 56.86 -24.42
N ARG A 88 9.54 55.92 -25.33
CA ARG A 88 8.65 55.56 -26.45
C ARG A 88 7.63 54.51 -26.02
N TRP A 89 8.07 53.46 -25.33
CA TRP A 89 7.24 52.31 -24.99
C TRP A 89 6.31 52.54 -23.80
N VAL A 90 6.65 53.45 -22.89
CA VAL A 90 5.76 53.86 -21.78
C VAL A 90 4.56 54.65 -22.30
N ARG A 91 4.68 55.37 -23.43
CA ARG A 91 3.62 56.20 -24.01
C ARG A 91 2.69 55.44 -24.95
N ASP A 92 3.26 54.60 -25.83
CA ASP A 92 2.49 53.93 -26.87
C ASP A 92 1.89 52.59 -26.40
N GLY A 93 2.34 52.09 -25.24
CA GLY A 93 2.02 50.75 -24.75
C GLY A 93 2.68 49.67 -25.60
N VAL A 94 2.89 48.48 -25.03
CA VAL A 94 3.34 47.30 -25.78
C VAL A 94 2.32 46.19 -25.54
N TRP A 95 2.06 45.34 -26.53
CA TRP A 95 0.95 44.37 -26.52
C TRP A 95 0.90 43.40 -25.31
N PHE A 96 1.96 43.30 -24.50
CA PHE A 96 2.04 42.49 -23.27
C PHE A 96 2.27 43.28 -21.97
N LEU A 97 2.42 44.61 -22.02
CA LEU A 97 2.61 45.46 -20.84
C LEU A 97 1.55 46.57 -20.81
N THR A 98 0.50 46.33 -20.04
CA THR A 98 -0.52 47.33 -19.75
C THR A 98 0.09 48.52 -19.00
N PRO A 99 -0.36 49.76 -19.24
CA PRO A 99 0.02 50.93 -18.45
C PRO A 99 -0.07 50.73 -16.92
N ASP A 100 -0.98 49.87 -16.46
CA ASP A 100 -1.14 49.49 -15.05
C ASP A 100 0.10 48.79 -14.45
N HIS A 101 0.82 47.96 -15.21
CA HIS A 101 2.06 47.31 -14.76
C HIS A 101 3.20 48.33 -14.54
N PHE A 102 3.31 49.30 -15.46
CA PHE A 102 4.25 50.41 -15.33
C PHE A 102 3.89 51.31 -14.13
N GLY A 103 2.60 51.59 -13.91
CA GLY A 103 2.11 52.34 -12.76
C GLY A 103 2.45 51.67 -11.42
N LYS A 104 2.21 50.36 -11.31
CA LYS A 104 2.57 49.57 -10.12
C LYS A 104 4.06 49.59 -9.86
N ALA A 105 4.88 49.30 -10.87
CA ALA A 105 6.33 49.34 -10.74
C ALA A 105 6.81 50.74 -10.33
N ARG A 106 6.34 51.81 -10.98
CA ARG A 106 6.72 53.20 -10.65
C ARG A 106 6.33 53.57 -9.21
N SER A 107 5.10 53.29 -8.79
CA SER A 107 4.64 53.54 -7.42
C SER A 107 5.46 52.76 -6.37
N PHE A 108 5.98 51.59 -6.75
CA PHE A 108 6.85 50.78 -5.91
C PHE A 108 8.25 51.42 -5.77
N PHE A 109 8.82 51.90 -6.88
CA PHE A 109 10.06 52.69 -6.91
C PHE A 109 9.95 54.00 -6.13
N ASP A 110 8.83 54.71 -6.24
CA ASP A 110 8.58 55.97 -5.51
C ASP A 110 8.54 55.74 -3.99
N ARG A 111 8.06 54.57 -3.53
CA ARG A 111 7.94 54.24 -2.10
C ARG A 111 9.23 53.69 -1.48
N HIS A 112 10.00 52.87 -2.21
CA HIS A 112 11.15 52.14 -1.64
C HIS A 112 12.50 52.54 -2.25
N GLY A 113 12.52 53.48 -3.20
CA GLY A 113 13.72 54.03 -3.81
C GLY A 113 14.58 52.97 -4.50
N ALA A 114 15.91 53.06 -4.36
CA ALA A 114 16.84 52.13 -4.98
C ALA A 114 16.67 50.66 -4.56
N LYS A 115 16.20 50.42 -3.32
CA LYS A 115 15.95 49.06 -2.77
C LYS A 115 14.83 48.32 -3.51
N SER A 116 14.02 49.05 -4.27
CA SER A 116 12.92 48.50 -5.06
C SER A 116 13.38 47.44 -6.05
N VAL A 117 14.59 47.57 -6.62
CA VAL A 117 15.14 46.58 -7.56
C VAL A 117 15.30 45.21 -6.88
N PHE A 118 15.77 45.20 -5.63
CA PHE A 118 15.90 43.98 -4.84
C PHE A 118 14.53 43.42 -4.44
N LEU A 119 13.67 44.25 -3.86
CA LEU A 119 12.37 43.82 -3.33
C LEU A 119 11.40 43.35 -4.43
N ALA A 120 11.43 44.01 -5.59
CA ALA A 120 10.59 43.67 -6.73
C ALA A 120 10.82 42.25 -7.22
N ARG A 121 12.03 41.70 -7.04
CA ARG A 121 12.41 40.37 -7.54
C ARG A 121 11.60 39.23 -6.93
N PHE A 122 11.07 39.44 -5.73
CA PHE A 122 10.27 38.46 -4.99
C PHE A 122 8.76 38.60 -5.23
N ILE A 123 8.35 39.58 -6.04
CA ILE A 123 6.94 39.86 -6.34
C ILE A 123 6.68 39.51 -7.81
N PRO A 124 5.88 38.47 -8.10
CA PRO A 124 5.48 38.15 -9.47
C PRO A 124 4.84 39.35 -10.19
N SER A 125 5.01 39.46 -11.51
CA SER A 125 4.58 40.60 -12.35
C SER A 125 5.36 41.90 -12.15
N VAL A 126 5.97 42.13 -10.98
CA VAL A 126 6.81 43.30 -10.72
C VAL A 126 8.27 42.99 -11.05
N LYS A 127 8.74 41.77 -10.78
CA LYS A 127 10.14 41.35 -11.04
C LYS A 127 10.55 41.52 -12.50
N GLU A 128 9.65 41.27 -13.44
CA GLU A 128 9.91 41.28 -14.88
C GLU A 128 10.04 42.71 -15.43
N VAL A 129 9.36 43.67 -14.80
CA VAL A 129 9.23 45.06 -15.27
C VAL A 129 10.17 46.01 -14.52
N ALA A 130 10.55 45.67 -13.28
CA ALA A 130 11.31 46.56 -12.40
C ALA A 130 12.70 46.96 -12.95
N PRO A 131 13.53 46.08 -13.53
CA PRO A 131 14.80 46.49 -14.13
C PRO A 131 14.65 47.47 -15.30
N PHE A 132 13.63 47.25 -16.14
CA PHE A 132 13.30 48.14 -17.25
C PHE A 132 12.88 49.51 -16.74
N VAL A 133 11.97 49.56 -15.75
CA VAL A 133 11.49 50.81 -15.14
C VAL A 133 12.64 51.57 -14.47
N ALA A 134 13.54 50.89 -13.75
CA ALA A 134 14.75 51.50 -13.20
C ALA A 134 15.59 52.22 -14.27
N GLY A 135 15.67 51.65 -15.47
CA GLY A 135 16.33 52.27 -16.63
C GLY A 135 15.57 53.49 -17.16
N THR A 136 14.24 53.42 -17.24
CA THR A 136 13.41 54.53 -17.73
C THR A 136 13.44 55.76 -16.82
N VAL A 137 13.55 55.56 -15.50
CA VAL A 137 13.59 56.66 -14.51
C VAL A 137 15.01 57.20 -14.29
N GLY A 138 16.01 56.70 -15.03
CA GLY A 138 17.38 57.19 -14.97
C GLY A 138 18.13 56.85 -13.68
N MET A 139 17.85 55.70 -13.05
CA MET A 139 18.59 55.24 -11.88
C MET A 139 20.10 55.14 -12.21
N GLN A 140 20.99 55.49 -11.27
CA GLN A 140 22.42 55.39 -11.54
C GLN A 140 22.86 53.92 -11.69
N ARG A 141 23.68 53.63 -12.72
CA ARG A 141 24.05 52.25 -13.11
C ARG A 141 24.69 51.44 -11.98
N HIS A 142 25.55 52.05 -11.17
CA HIS A 142 26.21 51.36 -10.05
C HIS A 142 25.20 51.00 -8.94
N THR A 143 24.25 51.89 -8.65
CA THR A 143 23.19 51.66 -7.67
C THR A 143 22.28 50.53 -8.13
N PHE A 144 21.87 50.55 -9.40
CA PHE A 144 21.11 49.45 -10.00
C PHE A 144 21.86 48.12 -9.91
N MET A 145 23.14 48.09 -10.30
CA MET A 145 23.94 46.87 -10.29
C MET A 145 24.07 46.25 -8.90
N LEU A 146 24.29 47.07 -7.86
CA LEU A 146 24.38 46.60 -6.48
C LEU A 146 23.09 45.89 -6.04
N TRP A 147 21.94 46.53 -6.22
CA TRP A 147 20.65 45.95 -5.81
C TRP A 147 20.22 44.78 -6.70
N ASN A 148 20.63 44.79 -7.98
CA ASN A 148 20.38 43.69 -8.90
C ASN A 148 21.15 42.42 -8.51
N VAL A 149 22.45 42.53 -8.20
CA VAL A 149 23.27 41.39 -7.77
C VAL A 149 22.75 40.80 -6.47
N LEU A 150 22.47 41.64 -5.46
CA LEU A 150 21.90 41.18 -4.19
C LEU A 150 20.54 40.49 -4.41
N GLY A 151 19.71 41.03 -5.31
CA GLY A 151 18.43 40.43 -5.67
C GLY A 151 18.62 39.06 -6.33
N ALA A 152 19.52 38.97 -7.31
CA ALA A 152 19.82 37.75 -8.04
C ALA A 152 20.32 36.63 -7.11
N ILE A 153 21.19 36.95 -6.13
CA ILE A 153 21.63 36.00 -5.10
C ILE A 153 20.45 35.47 -4.29
N GLY A 154 19.59 36.36 -3.78
CA GLY A 154 18.42 35.96 -2.98
C GLY A 154 17.43 35.11 -3.78
N TRP A 155 17.22 35.45 -5.05
CA TRP A 155 16.35 34.68 -5.95
C TRP A 155 16.96 33.32 -6.34
N GLY A 156 18.27 33.26 -6.59
CA GLY A 156 18.98 32.01 -6.83
C GLY A 156 18.87 31.07 -5.62
N LEU A 157 19.06 31.59 -4.41
CA LEU A 157 18.86 30.83 -3.17
C LEU A 157 17.42 30.35 -2.99
N GLN A 158 16.43 31.17 -3.35
CA GLN A 158 15.03 30.78 -3.27
C GLN A 158 14.72 29.57 -4.16
N TRP A 159 15.15 29.56 -5.42
CA TRP A 159 14.78 28.50 -6.37
C TRP A 159 15.75 27.34 -6.38
N VAL A 160 17.06 27.59 -6.50
CA VAL A 160 18.08 26.53 -6.46
C VAL A 160 18.18 25.93 -5.06
N GLY A 161 18.19 26.77 -4.02
CA GLY A 161 18.18 26.32 -2.62
C GLY A 161 16.86 25.65 -2.22
N GLY A 162 15.72 26.18 -2.65
CA GLY A 162 14.41 25.54 -2.47
C GLY A 162 14.35 24.15 -3.13
N GLY A 163 14.89 24.02 -4.34
CA GLY A 163 15.06 22.75 -5.04
C GLY A 163 15.97 21.78 -4.30
N TYR A 164 17.12 22.26 -3.81
CA TYR A 164 18.07 21.45 -3.05
C TYR A 164 17.46 20.91 -1.74
N LEU A 165 16.76 21.76 -0.98
CA LEU A 165 16.05 21.35 0.23
C LEU A 165 14.91 20.38 -0.08
N PHE A 166 14.20 20.58 -1.19
CA PHE A 166 13.16 19.66 -1.64
C PHE A 166 13.74 18.30 -2.03
N GLY A 167 14.83 18.25 -2.80
CA GLY A 167 15.55 17.02 -3.14
C GLY A 167 16.05 16.28 -1.91
N GLN A 168 16.65 16.99 -0.95
CA GLN A 168 17.02 16.42 0.35
C GLN A 168 15.81 15.88 1.12
N SER A 169 14.67 16.56 1.09
CA SER A 169 13.43 16.09 1.73
C SER A 169 12.84 14.85 1.06
N LEU A 170 13.01 14.68 -0.26
CA LEU A 170 12.63 13.46 -0.99
C LEU A 170 13.56 12.30 -0.64
N ASN A 171 14.87 12.54 -0.52
CA ASN A 171 15.83 11.54 -0.03
C ASN A 171 15.51 11.12 1.42
N LEU A 172 15.08 12.07 2.27
CA LEU A 172 14.59 11.79 3.62
C LEU A 172 13.25 11.05 3.61
N ALA A 173 12.31 11.41 2.74
CA ALA A 173 11.03 10.72 2.59
C ALA A 173 11.24 9.28 2.09
N GLN A 174 12.20 9.05 1.19
CA GLN A 174 12.62 7.74 0.71
C GLN A 174 13.23 6.89 1.85
N ALA A 175 13.99 7.51 2.75
CA ALA A 175 14.46 6.89 3.98
C ALA A 175 13.29 6.55 4.95
N TRP A 176 12.26 7.39 5.04
CA TRP A 176 11.07 7.11 5.87
C TRP A 176 10.05 6.14 5.23
N MET A 177 10.09 5.97 3.90
CA MET A 177 9.20 5.11 3.11
C MET A 177 9.75 3.68 2.91
N SER A 178 10.67 3.20 3.75
CA SER A 178 10.94 1.76 3.80
C SER A 178 9.66 1.03 4.26
N ARG A 179 9.44 -0.20 3.82
CA ARG A 179 8.13 -0.89 3.80
C ARG A 179 7.40 -0.97 5.15
N ALA A 180 8.11 -0.89 6.29
CA ALA A 180 7.49 -0.76 7.61
C ALA A 180 6.93 0.65 7.90
N GLY A 181 7.63 1.69 7.44
CA GLY A 181 7.12 3.05 7.40
C GLY A 181 5.90 3.16 6.47
N MET A 182 5.90 2.47 5.33
CA MET A 182 4.72 2.40 4.47
C MET A 182 3.54 1.71 5.15
N ALA A 183 3.73 0.59 5.86
CA ALA A 183 2.67 -0.07 6.62
C ALA A 183 2.12 0.85 7.74
N LEU A 184 3.00 1.51 8.50
CA LEU A 184 2.59 2.47 9.53
C LEU A 184 1.88 3.68 8.93
N VAL A 185 2.38 4.23 7.83
CA VAL A 185 1.76 5.34 7.10
C VAL A 185 0.41 4.91 6.55
N VAL A 186 0.26 3.70 5.98
CA VAL A 186 -1.04 3.19 5.53
C VAL A 186 -2.00 3.05 6.72
N VAL A 187 -1.56 2.52 7.86
CA VAL A 187 -2.39 2.44 9.08
C VAL A 187 -2.80 3.85 9.56
N LEU A 188 -1.86 4.80 9.59
CA LEU A 188 -2.12 6.18 10.00
C LEU A 188 -3.01 6.92 9.00
N LEU A 189 -2.85 6.68 7.69
CA LEU A 189 -3.67 7.24 6.63
C LEU A 189 -5.09 6.66 6.67
N VAL A 190 -5.24 5.35 6.90
CA VAL A 190 -6.55 4.72 7.11
C VAL A 190 -7.20 5.27 8.39
N TRP A 191 -6.46 5.39 9.48
CA TRP A 191 -6.95 5.99 10.72
C TRP A 191 -7.37 7.45 10.54
N MET A 192 -6.52 8.25 9.88
CA MET A 192 -6.80 9.65 9.54
C MET A 192 -8.00 9.75 8.60
N LEU A 193 -8.11 8.88 7.59
CA LEU A 193 -9.24 8.81 6.66
C LEU A 193 -10.53 8.48 7.40
N LEU A 194 -10.53 7.47 8.27
CA LEU A 194 -11.69 7.11 9.08
C LEU A 194 -12.09 8.26 10.02
N TRP A 195 -11.11 8.93 10.63
CA TRP A 195 -11.35 10.10 11.49
C TRP A 195 -11.89 11.30 10.70
N LEU A 196 -11.32 11.60 9.53
CA LEU A 196 -11.78 12.66 8.64
C LEU A 196 -13.18 12.35 8.10
N LEU A 197 -13.45 11.12 7.68
CA LEU A 197 -14.76 10.67 7.22
C LEU A 197 -15.79 10.77 8.34
N GLN A 198 -15.46 10.32 9.55
CA GLN A 198 -16.31 10.47 10.73
C GLN A 198 -16.61 11.96 11.00
N ARG A 199 -15.58 12.83 11.03
CA ARG A 199 -15.74 14.27 11.26
C ARG A 199 -16.54 14.94 10.15
N PHE A 200 -16.35 14.51 8.90
CA PHE A 200 -17.11 14.98 7.74
C PHE A 200 -18.58 14.60 7.84
N VAL A 201 -18.90 13.33 8.13
CA VAL A 201 -20.28 12.84 8.30
C VAL A 201 -20.96 13.52 9.50
N VAL A 202 -20.22 13.76 10.60
CA VAL A 202 -20.75 14.48 11.77
C VAL A 202 -21.07 15.95 11.46
N ARG A 203 -20.23 16.64 10.69
CA ARG A 203 -20.39 18.08 10.39
C ARG A 203 -21.32 18.35 9.20
N HIS A 204 -21.16 17.59 8.12
CA HIS A 204 -21.80 17.84 6.83
C HIS A 204 -22.84 16.77 6.47
N GLY A 205 -22.96 15.68 7.23
CA GLY A 205 -23.89 14.58 6.89
C GLY A 205 -25.34 15.04 6.74
N GLY A 206 -25.79 16.01 7.55
CA GLY A 206 -27.12 16.61 7.41
C GLY A 206 -27.30 17.37 6.08
N ALA A 207 -26.29 18.16 5.68
CA ALA A 207 -26.31 18.89 4.41
C ALA A 207 -26.24 17.94 3.20
N VAL A 208 -25.37 16.92 3.26
CA VAL A 208 -25.28 15.88 2.22
C VAL A 208 -26.60 15.13 2.08
N LEU A 209 -27.25 14.78 3.21
CA LEU A 209 -28.56 14.15 3.18
C LEU A 209 -29.62 15.07 2.57
N GLN A 210 -29.61 16.37 2.89
CA GLN A 210 -30.51 17.34 2.27
C GLN A 210 -30.31 17.43 0.75
N VAL A 211 -29.06 17.43 0.28
CA VAL A 211 -28.74 17.40 -1.16
C VAL A 211 -29.21 16.09 -1.79
N ALA A 212 -28.96 14.94 -1.17
CA ALA A 212 -29.42 13.65 -1.69
C ALA A 212 -30.97 13.59 -1.75
N VAL A 213 -31.65 14.14 -0.75
CA VAL A 213 -33.12 14.25 -0.74
C VAL A 213 -33.62 15.23 -1.80
N SER A 214 -32.96 16.38 -2.00
CA SER A 214 -33.36 17.34 -3.02
C SER A 214 -33.13 16.79 -4.43
N LEU A 215 -32.01 16.11 -4.66
CA LEU A 215 -31.71 15.41 -5.91
C LEU A 215 -32.75 14.33 -6.18
N GLY A 216 -33.10 13.52 -5.17
CA GLY A 216 -34.15 12.51 -5.27
C GLY A 216 -35.52 13.11 -5.61
N ARG A 217 -35.89 14.25 -5.01
CA ARG A 217 -37.13 14.98 -5.36
C ARG A 217 -37.09 15.52 -6.79
N SER A 218 -35.95 16.07 -7.21
CA SER A 218 -35.75 16.59 -8.56
C SER A 218 -35.86 15.49 -9.61
N ILE A 219 -35.21 14.34 -9.37
CA ILE A 219 -35.30 13.15 -10.21
C ILE A 219 -36.76 12.67 -10.27
N LYS A 220 -37.45 12.56 -9.14
CA LYS A 220 -38.88 12.18 -9.10
C LYS A 220 -39.75 13.15 -9.91
N ALA A 221 -39.52 14.45 -9.80
CA ALA A 221 -40.25 15.46 -10.57
C ALA A 221 -39.93 15.41 -12.08
N GLY A 222 -38.66 15.20 -12.44
CA GLY A 222 -38.21 15.04 -13.83
C GLY A 222 -38.78 13.79 -14.49
N LEU A 223 -38.77 12.65 -13.79
CA LEU A 223 -39.40 11.40 -14.24
C LEU A 223 -40.91 11.57 -14.41
N GLY A 224 -41.58 12.30 -13.51
CA GLY A 224 -43.01 12.59 -13.59
C GLY A 224 -43.43 13.48 -14.77
N ARG A 225 -42.51 14.31 -15.28
CA ARG A 225 -42.73 15.18 -16.45
C ARG A 225 -42.51 14.46 -17.78
N ASN A 226 -41.84 13.31 -17.80
CA ASN A 226 -41.55 12.58 -19.03
C ASN A 226 -42.81 11.88 -19.60
N ARG A 227 -43.19 12.27 -20.82
CA ARG A 227 -44.31 11.71 -21.59
C ARG A 227 -44.29 10.18 -21.69
N TYR A 228 -43.11 9.58 -21.87
CA TYR A 228 -42.97 8.14 -22.06
C TYR A 228 -43.23 7.38 -20.76
N LEU A 229 -42.71 7.88 -19.64
CA LEU A 229 -42.95 7.30 -18.31
C LEU A 229 -44.41 7.45 -17.88
N ARG A 230 -45.09 8.56 -18.21
CA ARG A 230 -46.54 8.69 -17.96
C ARG A 230 -47.37 7.71 -18.80
N ARG A 231 -46.98 7.45 -20.06
CA ARG A 231 -47.62 6.39 -20.86
C ARG A 231 -47.39 5.01 -20.27
N LEU A 232 -46.16 4.70 -19.85
CA LEU A 232 -45.81 3.44 -19.20
C LEU A 232 -46.58 3.24 -17.89
N ALA A 233 -46.69 4.28 -17.07
CA ALA A 233 -47.45 4.26 -15.82
C ALA A 233 -48.95 4.03 -16.01
N ARG A 234 -49.53 4.54 -17.11
CA ARG A 234 -50.92 4.23 -17.48
C ARG A 234 -51.09 2.81 -18.01
N ARG A 235 -50.05 2.25 -18.65
CA ARG A 235 -50.07 0.89 -19.23
C ARG A 235 -49.86 -0.20 -18.18
N HIS A 236 -49.09 0.10 -17.13
CA HIS A 236 -48.79 -0.82 -16.02
C HIS A 236 -49.00 -0.11 -14.66
N PRO A 237 -50.26 0.16 -14.26
CA PRO A 237 -50.56 0.89 -13.03
C PRO A 237 -50.07 0.16 -11.78
N ASP A 238 -50.22 -1.17 -11.73
CA ASP A 238 -49.77 -1.98 -10.60
C ASP A 238 -48.24 -2.03 -10.47
N GLY A 239 -47.51 -2.12 -11.59
CA GLY A 239 -46.04 -2.13 -11.58
C GLY A 239 -45.45 -0.81 -11.10
N VAL A 240 -46.06 0.32 -11.49
CA VAL A 240 -45.63 1.64 -11.03
C VAL A 240 -46.02 1.87 -9.57
N ARG A 241 -47.20 1.41 -9.12
CA ARG A 241 -47.58 1.47 -7.70
C ARG A 241 -46.60 0.67 -6.84
N PHE A 242 -46.26 -0.56 -7.24
CA PHE A 242 -45.27 -1.38 -6.54
C PHE A 242 -43.92 -0.66 -6.42
N LEU A 243 -43.38 -0.11 -7.52
CA LEU A 243 -42.11 0.64 -7.48
C LEU A 243 -42.19 1.89 -6.61
N ALA A 244 -43.32 2.61 -6.64
CA ALA A 244 -43.52 3.78 -5.80
C ALA A 244 -43.53 3.43 -4.30
N GLU A 245 -44.18 2.33 -3.93
CA GLU A 245 -44.18 1.80 -2.56
C GLU A 245 -42.77 1.38 -2.10
N ARG A 246 -41.94 0.81 -3.00
CA ARG A 246 -40.54 0.44 -2.67
C ARG A 246 -39.65 1.65 -2.35
N VAL A 247 -40.01 2.86 -2.79
CA VAL A 247 -39.25 4.10 -2.54
C VAL A 247 -39.84 4.91 -1.39
N ASP A 248 -40.98 4.48 -0.83
CA ASP A 248 -41.64 5.16 0.28
C ASP A 248 -40.83 5.05 1.58
N ARG A 249 -40.65 6.17 2.28
CA ARG A 249 -39.91 6.24 3.54
C ARG A 249 -40.80 6.12 4.77
N ALA A 250 -42.12 6.28 4.61
CA ALA A 250 -43.05 6.32 5.74
C ALA A 250 -43.22 4.93 6.39
N HIS A 251 -43.09 3.87 5.61
CA HIS A 251 -43.30 2.49 6.06
C HIS A 251 -42.03 1.67 5.93
N PHE A 252 -41.75 0.81 6.92
CA PHE A 252 -40.61 -0.11 6.88
C PHE A 252 -40.61 -0.98 5.61
N LYS A 253 -41.79 -1.44 5.17
CA LYS A 253 -41.97 -2.25 3.96
C LYS A 253 -41.56 -1.56 2.65
N GLY A 254 -41.36 -0.24 2.67
CA GLY A 254 -40.95 0.55 1.51
C GLY A 254 -39.43 0.60 1.33
N LEU A 255 -38.86 1.81 1.38
CA LEU A 255 -37.43 2.08 1.16
C LEU A 255 -36.52 1.35 2.15
N PRO A 256 -36.79 1.31 3.48
CA PRO A 256 -35.90 0.63 4.43
C PRO A 256 -35.70 -0.85 4.09
N LEU A 257 -36.80 -1.60 3.90
CA LEU A 257 -36.73 -3.01 3.52
C LEU A 257 -36.09 -3.19 2.14
N THR A 258 -36.38 -2.30 1.18
CA THR A 258 -35.78 -2.37 -0.16
C THR A 258 -34.27 -2.21 -0.11
N LEU A 259 -33.75 -1.25 0.67
CA LEU A 259 -32.32 -1.06 0.87
C LEU A 259 -31.67 -2.25 1.59
N LEU A 260 -32.34 -2.83 2.59
CA LEU A 260 -31.87 -4.03 3.28
C LEU A 260 -31.83 -5.25 2.35
N MET A 261 -32.85 -5.44 1.50
CA MET A 261 -32.87 -6.52 0.50
C MET A 261 -31.78 -6.35 -0.56
N LEU A 262 -31.55 -5.13 -1.06
CA LEU A 262 -30.46 -4.84 -1.99
C LEU A 262 -29.09 -5.08 -1.34
N ALA A 263 -28.91 -4.64 -0.10
CA ALA A 263 -27.69 -4.89 0.66
C ALA A 263 -27.48 -6.39 0.90
N PHE A 264 -28.54 -7.14 1.20
CA PHE A 264 -28.48 -8.60 1.37
C PHE A 264 -28.08 -9.29 0.06
N ALA A 265 -28.74 -8.95 -1.05
CA ALA A 265 -28.42 -9.52 -2.37
C ALA A 265 -26.98 -9.20 -2.80
N PHE A 266 -26.53 -7.97 -2.54
CA PHE A 266 -25.14 -7.57 -2.81
C PHE A 266 -24.14 -8.34 -1.94
N ALA A 267 -24.38 -8.45 -0.63
CA ALA A 267 -23.52 -9.22 0.26
C ALA A 267 -23.49 -10.71 -0.11
N LEU A 268 -24.63 -11.27 -0.55
CA LEU A 268 -24.72 -12.65 -1.00
C LEU A 268 -23.96 -12.87 -2.31
N ALA A 269 -24.06 -11.93 -3.27
CA ALA A 269 -23.31 -11.98 -4.51
C ALA A 269 -21.80 -11.88 -4.27
N LEU A 270 -21.36 -10.99 -3.38
CA LEU A 270 -19.95 -10.92 -2.97
C LEU A 270 -19.49 -12.21 -2.30
N PHE A 271 -20.32 -12.80 -1.44
CA PHE A 271 -19.97 -14.06 -0.78
C PHE A 271 -19.87 -15.20 -1.79
N ALA A 272 -20.80 -15.28 -2.74
CA ALA A 272 -20.77 -16.26 -3.81
C ALA A 272 -19.50 -16.12 -4.67
N GLY A 273 -19.10 -14.89 -5.02
CA GLY A 273 -17.85 -14.65 -5.76
C GLY A 273 -16.60 -15.09 -4.98
N VAL A 274 -16.54 -14.82 -3.68
CA VAL A 274 -15.42 -15.29 -2.84
C VAL A 274 -15.39 -16.81 -2.74
N VAL A 275 -16.57 -17.45 -2.64
CA VAL A 275 -16.68 -18.91 -2.63
C VAL A 275 -16.24 -19.50 -3.97
N GLU A 276 -16.66 -18.90 -5.08
CA GLU A 276 -16.22 -19.27 -6.43
C GLU A 276 -14.69 -19.21 -6.50
N ASP A 277 -14.09 -18.05 -6.22
CA ASP A 277 -12.64 -17.83 -6.30
C ASP A 277 -11.83 -18.79 -5.41
N VAL A 278 -12.34 -19.14 -4.22
CA VAL A 278 -11.66 -20.07 -3.29
C VAL A 278 -11.76 -21.52 -3.78
N VAL A 279 -12.88 -21.91 -4.41
CA VAL A 279 -13.09 -23.28 -4.90
C VAL A 279 -12.38 -23.53 -6.23
N THR A 280 -12.34 -22.53 -7.11
CA THR A 280 -11.65 -22.59 -8.41
C THR A 280 -10.13 -22.48 -8.30
N SER A 281 -9.59 -22.24 -7.09
CA SER A 281 -8.17 -21.99 -6.83
C SER A 281 -7.63 -20.79 -7.61
N ASP A 282 -8.45 -19.73 -7.70
CA ASP A 282 -8.12 -18.49 -8.40
C ASP A 282 -7.00 -17.70 -7.67
N PRO A 283 -6.46 -16.61 -8.27
CA PRO A 283 -5.35 -15.83 -7.71
C PRO A 283 -5.53 -15.37 -6.25
N ILE A 284 -6.76 -15.39 -5.73
CA ILE A 284 -7.06 -15.13 -4.32
C ILE A 284 -6.37 -16.12 -3.38
N VAL A 285 -6.23 -17.39 -3.76
CA VAL A 285 -5.61 -18.43 -2.93
C VAL A 285 -4.11 -18.20 -2.81
N ALA A 286 -3.45 -17.85 -3.91
CA ALA A 286 -2.04 -17.49 -3.86
C ALA A 286 -1.78 -16.20 -3.07
N LEU A 287 -2.66 -15.20 -3.23
CA LEU A 287 -2.60 -13.97 -2.44
C LEU A 287 -2.76 -14.26 -0.95
N ASP A 288 -3.65 -15.17 -0.59
CA ASP A 288 -3.87 -15.62 0.79
C ASP A 288 -2.60 -16.25 1.40
N HIS A 289 -1.95 -17.17 0.70
CA HIS A 289 -0.70 -17.79 1.14
C HIS A 289 0.44 -16.77 1.26
N ALA A 290 0.59 -15.91 0.25
CA ALA A 290 1.58 -14.85 0.25
C ALA A 290 1.37 -13.86 1.42
N ALA A 291 0.11 -13.47 1.67
CA ALA A 291 -0.24 -12.59 2.79
C ALA A 291 0.04 -13.26 4.14
N ALA A 292 -0.32 -14.53 4.31
CA ALA A 292 -0.10 -15.28 5.55
C ALA A 292 1.40 -15.34 5.92
N GLN A 293 2.25 -15.65 4.96
CA GLN A 293 3.71 -15.75 5.14
C GLN A 293 4.36 -14.39 5.38
N LEU A 294 3.95 -13.37 4.61
CA LEU A 294 4.45 -12.02 4.81
C LEU A 294 4.10 -11.52 6.21
N ILE A 295 2.86 -11.72 6.66
CA ILE A 295 2.43 -11.35 8.01
C ILE A 295 3.20 -12.14 9.07
N ALA A 296 3.47 -13.43 8.85
CA ALA A 296 4.27 -14.25 9.75
C ALA A 296 5.69 -13.69 9.94
N ALA A 297 6.31 -13.15 8.89
CA ALA A 297 7.64 -12.54 8.96
C ALA A 297 7.68 -11.26 9.84
N PHE A 298 6.56 -10.54 9.96
CA PHE A 298 6.46 -9.33 10.78
C PHE A 298 5.98 -9.57 12.23
N ARG A 299 5.75 -10.82 12.63
CA ARG A 299 5.26 -11.11 13.98
C ARG A 299 6.35 -10.87 15.03
N THR A 300 6.04 -9.97 15.95
CA THR A 300 6.84 -9.72 17.16
C THR A 300 5.94 -9.86 18.38
N PRO A 301 6.49 -10.11 19.58
CA PRO A 301 5.70 -10.14 20.81
C PRO A 301 4.82 -8.89 21.01
N ALA A 302 5.30 -7.72 20.55
CA ALA A 302 4.57 -6.45 20.60
C ALA A 302 3.34 -6.40 19.68
N VAL A 303 3.35 -7.13 18.56
CA VAL A 303 2.22 -7.23 17.62
C VAL A 303 1.27 -8.36 18.01
N VAL A 304 1.83 -9.49 18.46
CA VAL A 304 1.05 -10.69 18.80
C VAL A 304 0.25 -10.50 20.08
N SER A 305 0.81 -9.84 21.11
CA SER A 305 0.10 -9.69 22.40
C SER A 305 -1.21 -8.89 22.29
N PRO A 306 -1.24 -7.72 21.62
CA PRO A 306 -2.51 -7.03 21.35
C PRO A 306 -3.46 -7.84 20.46
N ALA A 307 -2.95 -8.58 19.46
CA ALA A 307 -3.79 -9.42 18.62
C ALA A 307 -4.46 -10.56 19.40
N LEU A 308 -3.78 -11.14 20.39
CA LEU A 308 -4.37 -12.14 21.30
C LEU A 308 -5.49 -11.56 22.15
N TRP A 309 -5.30 -10.34 22.65
CA TRP A 309 -6.28 -9.64 23.47
C TRP A 309 -7.52 -9.24 22.66
N ILE A 310 -7.32 -8.83 21.41
CA ILE A 310 -8.41 -8.49 20.50
C ILE A 310 -9.18 -9.75 20.07
N THR A 311 -8.48 -10.83 19.70
CA THR A 311 -9.17 -12.04 19.22
C THR A 311 -10.00 -12.72 20.30
N SER A 312 -9.69 -12.57 21.59
CA SER A 312 -10.48 -13.21 22.66
C SER A 312 -11.91 -12.69 22.70
N LEU A 313 -12.17 -11.47 22.22
CA LEU A 313 -13.52 -10.94 22.06
C LEU A 313 -14.34 -11.70 21.00
N GLY A 314 -13.68 -12.32 20.02
CA GLY A 314 -14.36 -13.14 19.00
C GLY A 314 -14.50 -14.62 19.37
N GLU A 315 -14.00 -15.03 20.54
CA GLU A 315 -13.99 -16.43 20.94
C GLU A 315 -15.41 -16.93 21.25
N PRO A 316 -15.83 -18.12 20.80
CA PRO A 316 -17.20 -18.59 20.97
C PRO A 316 -17.69 -18.60 22.43
N ALA A 317 -16.81 -18.92 23.39
CA ALA A 317 -17.15 -18.89 24.81
C ALA A 317 -17.42 -17.46 25.32
N VAL A 318 -16.56 -16.50 24.94
CA VAL A 318 -16.69 -15.09 25.33
C VAL A 318 -17.92 -14.47 24.66
N VAL A 319 -18.09 -14.68 23.36
CA VAL A 319 -19.26 -14.21 22.61
C VAL A 319 -20.54 -14.82 23.17
N GLY A 320 -20.55 -16.11 23.53
CA GLY A 320 -21.70 -16.77 24.16
C GLY A 320 -22.06 -16.17 25.51
N ALA A 321 -21.08 -15.92 26.38
CA ALA A 321 -21.29 -15.25 27.65
C ALA A 321 -21.82 -13.81 27.46
N LEU A 322 -21.21 -13.05 26.54
CA LEU A 322 -21.65 -11.69 26.20
C LEU A 322 -23.05 -11.67 25.58
N LEU A 323 -23.41 -12.68 24.80
CA LEU A 323 -24.75 -12.84 24.24
C LEU A 323 -25.79 -13.04 25.34
N ALA A 324 -25.50 -13.90 26.32
CA ALA A 324 -26.38 -14.12 27.48
C ALA A 324 -26.55 -12.83 28.31
N VAL A 325 -25.44 -12.12 28.58
CA VAL A 325 -25.44 -10.81 29.25
C VAL A 325 -26.27 -9.80 28.46
N ALA A 326 -26.09 -9.71 27.13
CA ALA A 326 -26.84 -8.80 26.28
C ALA A 326 -28.35 -9.10 26.28
N CYS A 327 -28.73 -10.39 26.27
CA CYS A 327 -30.13 -10.79 26.42
C CYS A 327 -30.71 -10.35 27.77
N LEU A 328 -29.94 -10.50 28.87
CA LEU A 328 -30.37 -10.06 30.20
C LEU A 328 -30.50 -8.53 30.27
N VAL A 329 -29.57 -7.78 29.67
CA VAL A 329 -29.65 -6.31 29.57
C VAL A 329 -30.89 -5.88 28.78
N LEU A 330 -31.16 -6.52 27.64
CA LEU A 330 -32.34 -6.22 26.83
C LEU A 330 -33.64 -6.54 27.57
N TRP A 331 -33.66 -7.62 28.34
CA TRP A 331 -34.79 -7.97 29.19
C TRP A 331 -35.02 -6.94 30.31
N LEU A 332 -33.96 -6.51 31.00
CA LEU A 332 -34.03 -5.45 32.01
C LEU A 332 -34.47 -4.10 31.39
N ALA A 333 -34.10 -3.85 30.14
CA ALA A 333 -34.49 -2.65 29.39
C ALA A 333 -35.91 -2.72 28.77
N ASN A 334 -36.68 -3.79 29.02
CA ASN A 334 -38.00 -4.03 28.40
C ASN A 334 -37.98 -4.09 26.85
N LEU A 335 -36.85 -4.50 26.27
CA LEU A 335 -36.65 -4.68 24.82
C LEU A 335 -36.71 -6.18 24.44
N ASN A 336 -37.64 -6.92 25.02
CA ASN A 336 -37.73 -8.39 24.91
C ASN A 336 -37.77 -8.88 23.46
N TYR A 337 -38.49 -8.19 22.58
CA TYR A 337 -38.59 -8.55 21.16
C TYR A 337 -37.27 -8.34 20.39
N ALA A 338 -36.39 -7.45 20.87
CA ALA A 338 -35.06 -7.28 20.29
C ALA A 338 -34.13 -8.47 20.61
N ILE A 339 -34.43 -9.24 21.67
CA ILE A 339 -33.70 -10.47 22.00
C ILE A 339 -33.83 -11.49 20.86
N ALA A 340 -35.04 -11.67 20.31
CA ALA A 340 -35.26 -12.59 19.20
C ALA A 340 -34.42 -12.21 17.97
N ALA A 341 -34.33 -10.93 17.65
CA ALA A 341 -33.52 -10.42 16.55
C ALA A 341 -32.01 -10.59 16.80
N LEU A 342 -31.55 -10.34 18.03
CA LEU A 342 -30.15 -10.56 18.44
C LEU A 342 -29.78 -12.04 18.32
N LEU A 343 -30.59 -12.94 18.88
CA LEU A 343 -30.38 -14.38 18.82
C LEU A 343 -30.40 -14.89 17.37
N LEU A 344 -31.35 -14.42 16.55
CA LEU A 344 -31.44 -14.79 15.14
C LEU A 344 -30.17 -14.38 14.38
N SER A 345 -29.68 -13.15 14.60
CA SER A 345 -28.44 -12.66 13.99
C SER A 345 -27.24 -13.52 14.42
N SER A 346 -27.02 -13.66 15.73
CA SER A 346 -25.80 -14.29 16.26
C SER A 346 -25.78 -15.81 16.08
N LEU A 347 -26.86 -16.51 16.42
CA LEU A 347 -26.95 -17.97 16.30
C LEU A 347 -27.07 -18.41 14.84
N GLY A 348 -27.82 -17.67 14.02
CA GLY A 348 -27.93 -17.95 12.59
C GLY A 348 -26.58 -17.83 11.88
N ALA A 349 -25.83 -16.76 12.14
CA ALA A 349 -24.48 -16.58 11.58
C ALA A 349 -23.51 -17.69 12.03
N SER A 350 -23.56 -18.05 13.31
CA SER A 350 -22.69 -19.09 13.87
C SER A 350 -23.01 -20.47 13.29
N ALA A 351 -24.29 -20.81 13.17
CA ALA A 351 -24.74 -22.06 12.54
C ALA A 351 -24.34 -22.12 11.06
N PHE A 352 -24.54 -21.03 10.31
CA PHE A 352 -24.13 -20.95 8.91
C PHE A 352 -22.62 -21.14 8.77
N SER A 353 -21.81 -20.45 9.58
CA SER A 353 -20.35 -20.59 9.56
C SER A 353 -19.91 -22.03 9.89
N ALA A 354 -20.55 -22.68 10.87
CA ALA A 354 -20.25 -24.07 11.21
C ALA A 354 -20.56 -25.04 10.05
N LEU A 355 -21.71 -24.88 9.40
CA LEU A 355 -22.08 -25.70 8.23
C LEU A 355 -21.15 -25.45 7.05
N ALA A 356 -20.82 -24.19 6.76
CA ALA A 356 -19.90 -23.82 5.69
C ALA A 356 -18.51 -24.45 5.90
N LYS A 357 -17.99 -24.46 7.14
CA LYS A 357 -16.74 -25.15 7.46
C LYS A 357 -16.76 -26.63 7.13
N MET A 358 -17.87 -27.32 7.40
CA MET A 358 -18.03 -28.74 7.10
C MET A 358 -18.13 -29.02 5.60
N ALA A 359 -18.69 -28.07 4.85
CA ALA A 359 -18.85 -28.16 3.40
C ALA A 359 -17.53 -27.93 2.65
N PHE A 360 -16.80 -26.85 2.95
CA PHE A 360 -15.61 -26.45 2.18
C PHE A 360 -14.32 -27.15 2.63
N ARG A 361 -14.20 -27.52 3.92
CA ARG A 361 -13.05 -28.25 4.49
C ARG A 361 -11.68 -27.68 4.10
N ARG A 362 -11.57 -26.35 4.05
CA ARG A 362 -10.32 -25.67 3.69
C ARG A 362 -9.28 -25.82 4.83
N PRO A 363 -8.02 -26.20 4.53
CA PRO A 363 -6.95 -26.25 5.52
C PRO A 363 -6.57 -24.86 6.04
N ARG A 364 -5.93 -24.80 7.21
CA ARG A 364 -5.44 -23.55 7.82
C ARG A 364 -4.05 -23.18 7.30
N PRO A 365 -3.63 -21.91 7.45
CA PRO A 365 -2.25 -21.52 7.16
C PRO A 365 -1.26 -22.33 8.00
N VAL A 366 -0.13 -22.69 7.39
CA VAL A 366 0.93 -23.50 8.02
C VAL A 366 1.64 -22.72 9.12
N GLU A 367 1.66 -21.39 9.00
CA GLU A 367 2.31 -20.46 9.91
C GLU A 367 1.46 -20.18 11.17
N ALA A 368 0.41 -20.93 11.46
CA ALA A 368 -0.50 -20.67 12.58
C ALA A 368 0.21 -20.74 13.95
N LEU A 369 0.07 -19.68 14.77
CA LEU A 369 0.58 -19.66 16.15
C LEU A 369 -0.31 -20.43 17.13
N LEU A 370 -1.59 -20.60 16.79
CA LEU A 370 -2.58 -21.29 17.62
C LEU A 370 -3.07 -22.52 16.85
N LEU A 371 -3.00 -23.67 17.49
CA LEU A 371 -3.56 -24.91 16.95
C LEU A 371 -5.08 -24.89 17.15
N GLU A 372 -5.81 -24.94 16.04
CA GLU A 372 -7.26 -25.12 16.05
C GLU A 372 -7.63 -26.36 15.24
N SER A 373 -8.48 -27.21 15.81
CA SER A 373 -8.90 -28.49 15.22
C SER A 373 -9.99 -28.36 14.14
N SER A 374 -10.55 -27.15 13.93
CA SER A 374 -11.61 -26.90 12.94
C SER A 374 -11.06 -26.29 11.65
N TRP A 375 -11.80 -26.47 10.54
CA TRP A 375 -11.47 -25.90 9.23
C TRP A 375 -11.38 -24.37 9.22
N SER A 376 -10.64 -23.83 8.24
CA SER A 376 -10.32 -22.40 8.13
C SER A 376 -11.48 -21.56 7.57
N PHE A 377 -12.09 -22.00 6.48
CA PHE A 377 -13.08 -21.23 5.74
C PHE A 377 -14.52 -21.56 6.16
N PRO A 378 -15.37 -20.56 6.47
CA PRO A 378 -15.08 -19.15 6.72
C PRO A 378 -14.63 -18.90 8.19
N SER A 379 -14.08 -17.72 8.47
CA SER A 379 -13.66 -17.34 9.83
C SER A 379 -14.85 -17.14 10.77
N GLY A 380 -14.95 -17.99 11.79
CA GLY A 380 -16.01 -17.93 12.81
C GLY A 380 -15.92 -16.69 13.70
N HIS A 381 -14.71 -16.24 14.06
CA HIS A 381 -14.51 -15.02 14.87
C HIS A 381 -14.96 -13.77 14.11
N ALA A 382 -14.62 -13.67 12.81
CA ALA A 382 -15.04 -12.56 11.96
C ALA A 382 -16.57 -12.56 11.76
N THR A 383 -17.14 -13.74 11.56
CA THR A 383 -18.61 -13.94 11.43
C THR A 383 -19.34 -13.48 12.68
N ALA A 384 -18.92 -13.98 13.85
CA ALA A 384 -19.49 -13.60 15.14
C ALA A 384 -19.31 -12.10 15.40
N ALA A 385 -18.16 -11.52 15.03
CA ALA A 385 -17.91 -10.11 15.25
C ALA A 385 -18.93 -9.21 14.53
N VAL A 386 -19.19 -9.46 13.24
CA VAL A 386 -20.20 -8.69 12.50
C VAL A 386 -21.61 -8.98 13.03
N ALA A 387 -21.97 -10.24 13.22
CA ALA A 387 -23.35 -10.62 13.58
C ALA A 387 -23.73 -10.20 15.00
N PHE A 388 -22.83 -10.33 15.97
CA PHE A 388 -23.06 -10.00 17.37
C PHE A 388 -22.74 -8.53 17.68
N TYR A 389 -21.48 -8.09 17.49
CA TYR A 389 -21.09 -6.72 17.81
C TYR A 389 -21.71 -5.70 16.84
N GLY A 390 -21.92 -6.06 15.58
CA GLY A 390 -22.66 -5.23 14.64
C GLY A 390 -24.11 -5.02 15.07
N PHE A 391 -24.79 -6.08 15.56
CA PHE A 391 -26.16 -5.94 16.07
C PHE A 391 -26.22 -5.16 17.38
N LEU A 392 -25.25 -5.36 18.27
CA LEU A 392 -25.12 -4.54 19.48
C LEU A 392 -24.86 -3.07 19.14
N GLY A 393 -24.01 -2.79 18.15
CA GLY A 393 -23.81 -1.44 17.60
C GLY A 393 -25.09 -0.83 17.06
N TYR A 394 -25.89 -1.62 16.31
CA TYR A 394 -27.22 -1.21 15.86
C TYR A 394 -28.15 -0.85 17.04
N LEU A 395 -28.22 -1.68 18.09
CA LEU A 395 -29.01 -1.38 19.29
C LEU A 395 -28.56 -0.09 19.99
N LEU A 396 -27.25 0.13 20.11
CA LEU A 396 -26.69 1.36 20.71
C LEU A 396 -26.98 2.60 19.86
N ILE A 397 -26.94 2.47 18.52
CA ILE A 397 -27.29 3.54 17.58
C ILE A 397 -28.78 3.88 17.71
N ARG A 398 -29.68 2.88 17.76
CA ARG A 398 -31.13 3.11 17.86
C ARG A 398 -31.57 3.67 19.21
N SER A 399 -30.83 3.37 20.27
CA SER A 399 -31.06 3.92 21.62
C SER A 399 -30.38 5.29 21.85
N SER A 400 -29.60 5.79 20.89
CA SER A 400 -28.91 7.08 21.00
C SER A 400 -29.74 8.25 20.46
N ALA A 401 -29.86 9.31 21.26
CA ALA A 401 -30.67 10.49 20.93
C ALA A 401 -30.03 11.45 19.91
N THR A 402 -28.70 11.47 19.76
CA THR A 402 -28.03 12.45 18.90
C THR A 402 -27.34 11.80 17.70
N TRP A 403 -27.48 12.45 16.52
CA TRP A 403 -26.78 12.07 15.28
C TRP A 403 -25.27 11.91 15.49
N LYS A 404 -24.66 12.82 16.26
CA LYS A 404 -23.22 12.78 16.54
C LYS A 404 -22.82 11.48 17.26
N THR A 405 -23.59 11.05 18.26
CA THR A 405 -23.33 9.81 18.98
C THR A 405 -23.57 8.59 18.09
N GLN A 406 -24.64 8.59 17.28
CA GLN A 406 -24.94 7.52 16.34
C GLN A 406 -23.79 7.27 15.35
N VAL A 407 -23.25 8.33 14.74
CA VAL A 407 -22.10 8.24 13.84
C VAL A 407 -20.85 7.73 14.59
N LYS A 408 -20.59 8.23 15.80
CA LYS A 408 -19.46 7.75 16.61
C LYS A 408 -19.55 6.27 16.93
N LEU A 409 -20.72 5.78 17.32
CA LEU A 409 -20.98 4.37 17.61
C LEU A 409 -20.80 3.51 16.35
N PHE A 410 -21.32 3.94 15.20
CA PHE A 410 -21.15 3.22 13.93
C PHE A 410 -19.67 2.98 13.60
N PHE A 411 -18.85 4.04 13.64
CA PHE A 411 -17.41 3.92 13.36
C PHE A 411 -16.68 3.09 14.45
N ALA A 412 -17.04 3.25 15.72
CA ALA A 412 -16.42 2.49 16.81
C ALA A 412 -16.71 0.98 16.69
N THR A 413 -17.97 0.61 16.40
CA THR A 413 -18.35 -0.79 16.14
C THR A 413 -17.64 -1.33 14.90
N GLY A 414 -17.59 -0.55 13.80
CA GLY A 414 -16.88 -0.96 12.59
C GLY A 414 -15.40 -1.24 12.82
N VAL A 415 -14.71 -0.35 13.57
CA VAL A 415 -13.30 -0.54 13.95
C VAL A 415 -13.12 -1.80 14.78
N LEU A 416 -13.97 -2.04 15.79
CA LEU A 416 -13.89 -3.25 16.61
C LEU A 416 -14.01 -4.53 15.76
N VAL A 417 -15.01 -4.57 14.87
CA VAL A 417 -15.25 -5.71 13.98
C VAL A 417 -14.07 -5.97 13.05
N VAL A 418 -13.50 -4.91 12.47
CA VAL A 418 -12.31 -4.98 11.60
C VAL A 418 -11.10 -5.50 12.39
N LEU A 419 -10.87 -4.98 13.59
CA LEU A 419 -9.76 -5.41 14.45
C LEU A 419 -9.87 -6.89 14.84
N ILE A 420 -11.07 -7.39 15.16
CA ILE A 420 -11.27 -8.80 15.49
C ILE A 420 -10.88 -9.71 14.32
N GLY A 421 -11.30 -9.40 13.08
CA GLY A 421 -10.90 -10.23 11.94
C GLY A 421 -9.41 -10.09 11.58
N LEU A 422 -8.85 -8.87 11.61
CA LEU A 422 -7.41 -8.65 11.39
C LEU A 422 -6.55 -9.42 12.39
N SER A 423 -6.97 -9.51 13.65
CA SER A 423 -6.26 -10.28 14.67
C SER A 423 -6.09 -11.75 14.28
N ARG A 424 -7.04 -12.33 13.53
CA ARG A 424 -6.98 -13.73 13.06
C ARG A 424 -5.94 -13.94 11.97
N ILE A 425 -5.77 -12.96 11.10
CA ILE A 425 -4.73 -12.98 10.06
C ILE A 425 -3.35 -12.81 10.71
N VAL A 426 -3.24 -11.86 11.65
CA VAL A 426 -2.00 -11.63 12.42
C VAL A 426 -1.58 -12.86 13.21
N LEU A 427 -2.51 -13.63 13.78
CA LEU A 427 -2.22 -14.87 14.51
C LEU A 427 -1.96 -16.08 13.60
N GLY A 428 -2.17 -15.94 12.28
CA GLY A 428 -1.90 -16.99 11.29
C GLY A 428 -2.92 -18.12 11.25
N VAL A 429 -4.07 -17.94 11.88
CA VAL A 429 -5.10 -18.99 12.00
C VAL A 429 -6.09 -18.99 10.85
N HIS A 430 -6.18 -17.89 10.10
CA HIS A 430 -7.09 -17.72 8.97
C HIS A 430 -6.41 -16.91 7.86
N TYR A 431 -6.79 -17.21 6.62
CA TYR A 431 -6.43 -16.43 5.45
C TYR A 431 -7.26 -15.15 5.34
N LEU A 432 -6.88 -14.24 4.42
CA LEU A 432 -7.60 -12.99 4.19
C LEU A 432 -9.01 -13.26 3.68
N SER A 433 -9.16 -14.17 2.70
CA SER A 433 -10.46 -14.56 2.18
C SER A 433 -11.37 -15.23 3.22
N ASP A 434 -10.81 -16.00 4.18
CA ASP A 434 -11.61 -16.60 5.27
C ASP A 434 -12.27 -15.52 6.13
N VAL A 435 -11.52 -14.46 6.46
CA VAL A 435 -11.99 -13.33 7.26
C VAL A 435 -13.03 -12.53 6.49
N TRP A 436 -12.77 -12.27 5.20
CA TRP A 436 -13.69 -11.56 4.33
C TRP A 436 -15.02 -12.32 4.15
N ALA A 437 -14.97 -13.61 3.87
CA ALA A 437 -16.14 -14.48 3.80
C ALA A 437 -16.91 -14.52 5.13
N GLY A 438 -16.18 -14.57 6.26
CA GLY A 438 -16.78 -14.47 7.58
C GLY A 438 -17.52 -13.15 7.80
N TYR A 439 -16.94 -12.02 7.38
CA TYR A 439 -17.62 -10.73 7.45
C TYR A 439 -18.91 -10.71 6.62
N LEU A 440 -18.88 -11.24 5.40
CA LEU A 440 -20.04 -11.28 4.53
C LEU A 440 -21.17 -12.13 5.11
N ILE A 441 -20.87 -13.33 5.63
CA ILE A 441 -21.87 -14.18 6.31
C ILE A 441 -22.45 -13.45 7.54
N GLY A 442 -21.59 -12.84 8.34
CA GLY A 442 -22.03 -12.05 9.49
C GLY A 442 -22.92 -10.87 9.07
N THR A 443 -22.62 -10.22 7.93
CA THR A 443 -23.44 -9.13 7.37
C THR A 443 -24.80 -9.62 6.91
N LEU A 444 -24.89 -10.79 6.25
CA LEU A 444 -26.16 -11.37 5.82
C LEU A 444 -27.10 -11.57 7.02
N TRP A 445 -26.60 -12.20 8.08
CA TRP A 445 -27.38 -12.46 9.29
C TRP A 445 -27.63 -11.20 10.13
N LEU A 446 -26.71 -10.24 10.12
CA LEU A 446 -26.93 -8.91 10.70
C LEU A 446 -28.10 -8.20 9.99
N ILE A 447 -28.16 -8.24 8.66
CA ILE A 447 -29.26 -7.66 7.89
C ILE A 447 -30.58 -8.35 8.22
N VAL A 448 -30.59 -9.68 8.35
CA VAL A 448 -31.78 -10.44 8.79
C VAL A 448 -32.23 -10.01 10.18
N GLY A 449 -31.30 -9.91 11.14
CA GLY A 449 -31.59 -9.43 12.49
C GLY A 449 -32.14 -8.01 12.52
N ILE A 450 -31.50 -7.07 11.81
CA ILE A 450 -31.96 -5.68 11.70
C ILE A 450 -33.35 -5.62 11.04
N SER A 451 -33.56 -6.41 9.99
CA SER A 451 -34.86 -6.47 9.30
C SER A 451 -35.97 -6.93 10.24
N LEU A 452 -35.72 -7.96 11.04
CA LEU A 452 -36.68 -8.43 12.05
C LEU A 452 -36.92 -7.38 13.13
N SER A 453 -35.86 -6.73 13.62
CA SER A 453 -35.97 -5.70 14.68
C SER A 453 -36.76 -4.48 14.20
N GLU A 454 -36.46 -3.95 13.02
CA GLU A 454 -37.19 -2.81 12.45
C GLU A 454 -38.63 -3.19 12.07
N PHE A 455 -38.87 -4.42 11.60
CA PHE A 455 -40.23 -4.92 11.36
C PHE A 455 -41.06 -4.95 12.66
N LEU A 456 -40.50 -5.47 13.76
CA LEU A 456 -41.16 -5.51 15.06
C LEU A 456 -41.33 -4.12 15.67
N ALA A 457 -40.39 -3.20 15.45
CA ALA A 457 -40.49 -1.80 15.86
C ALA A 457 -41.60 -1.06 15.08
N ALA A 458 -41.67 -1.24 13.76
CA ALA A 458 -42.73 -0.68 12.92
C ALA A 458 -44.13 -1.22 13.30
N GLY A 459 -44.21 -2.45 13.80
CA GLY A 459 -45.42 -3.04 14.35
C GLY A 459 -45.75 -2.62 15.79
N GLY A 460 -45.01 -1.68 16.38
CA GLY A 460 -45.24 -1.16 17.74
C GLY A 460 -44.81 -2.08 18.89
N ARG A 461 -44.14 -3.20 18.60
CA ARG A 461 -43.72 -4.18 19.62
C ARG A 461 -42.40 -3.81 20.30
N ILE A 462 -41.55 -3.04 19.64
CA ILE A 462 -40.30 -2.51 20.20
C ILE A 462 -40.43 -1.01 20.37
N ASN A 463 -40.24 -0.54 21.60
CA ASN A 463 -40.30 0.87 21.91
C ASN A 463 -38.96 1.35 22.47
N TRP A 464 -38.13 1.95 21.61
CA TRP A 464 -36.73 2.30 21.90
C TRP A 464 -36.55 3.33 23.03
N HIS A 465 -37.60 4.10 23.33
CA HIS A 465 -37.58 5.19 24.32
C HIS A 465 -38.52 4.91 25.51
N ALA A 466 -38.93 3.66 25.72
CA ALA A 466 -39.78 3.32 26.85
C ALA A 466 -39.07 3.66 28.19
N PRO A 467 -39.74 4.34 29.12
CA PRO A 467 -39.18 4.59 30.43
C PRO A 467 -38.98 3.25 31.16
N SER A 468 -37.76 3.02 31.63
CA SER A 468 -37.40 1.87 32.44
C SER A 468 -37.18 2.30 33.89
N GLU A 469 -37.65 1.49 34.83
CA GLU A 469 -37.44 1.68 36.27
C GLU A 469 -35.96 1.99 36.61
N PRO A 470 -35.68 2.94 37.53
CA PRO A 470 -34.31 3.34 37.85
C PRO A 470 -33.40 2.17 38.27
N TRP A 471 -33.93 1.22 39.05
CA TRP A 471 -33.19 0.03 39.49
C TRP A 471 -32.82 -0.91 38.34
N ARG A 472 -33.66 -1.02 37.30
CA ARG A 472 -33.37 -1.83 36.11
C ARG A 472 -32.24 -1.22 35.29
N ARG A 473 -32.19 0.12 35.23
CA ARG A 473 -31.11 0.85 34.55
C ARG A 473 -29.77 0.69 35.26
N THR A 474 -29.77 0.77 36.59
CA THR A 474 -28.55 0.56 37.37
C THR A 474 -28.08 -0.89 37.28
N ALA A 475 -29.00 -1.86 37.36
CA ALA A 475 -28.68 -3.28 37.17
C ALA A 475 -28.11 -3.57 35.77
N ALA A 476 -28.73 -3.05 34.71
CA ALA A 476 -28.24 -3.22 33.34
C ALA A 476 -26.83 -2.62 33.13
N ARG A 477 -26.58 -1.42 33.69
CA ARG A 477 -25.25 -0.79 33.65
C ARG A 477 -24.22 -1.58 34.45
N GLY A 478 -24.59 -2.06 35.65
CA GLY A 478 -23.74 -2.91 36.48
C GLY A 478 -23.34 -4.19 35.75
N LEU A 479 -24.30 -4.87 35.12
CA LEU A 479 -24.06 -6.08 34.33
C LEU A 479 -23.09 -5.82 33.16
N ALA A 480 -23.27 -4.69 32.45
CA ALA A 480 -22.39 -4.31 31.35
C ALA A 480 -20.94 -4.04 31.83
N VAL A 481 -20.78 -3.39 33.00
CA VAL A 481 -19.45 -3.16 33.58
C VAL A 481 -18.81 -4.48 34.01
N VAL A 482 -19.55 -5.36 34.68
CA VAL A 482 -19.05 -6.69 35.08
C VAL A 482 -18.60 -7.50 33.86
N ALA A 483 -19.39 -7.49 32.78
CA ALA A 483 -19.03 -8.15 31.53
C ALA A 483 -17.76 -7.56 30.89
N ALA A 484 -17.63 -6.22 30.89
CA ALA A 484 -16.44 -5.55 30.37
C ALA A 484 -15.18 -5.90 31.19
N VAL A 485 -15.27 -5.86 32.51
CA VAL A 485 -14.17 -6.26 33.42
C VAL A 485 -13.82 -7.73 33.21
N GLY A 486 -14.81 -8.61 33.11
CA GLY A 486 -14.61 -10.04 32.85
C GLY A 486 -13.90 -10.32 31.52
N CYS A 487 -14.22 -9.57 30.46
CA CYS A 487 -13.51 -9.68 29.18
C CYS A 487 -12.05 -9.23 29.31
N VAL A 488 -11.80 -8.12 30.00
CA VAL A 488 -10.45 -7.59 30.22
C VAL A 488 -9.60 -8.57 31.03
N THR A 489 -10.15 -9.15 32.10
CA THR A 489 -9.42 -10.11 32.94
C THR A 489 -9.13 -11.41 32.21
N TYR A 490 -10.12 -11.94 31.48
CA TYR A 490 -9.95 -13.13 30.65
C TYR A 490 -8.87 -12.92 29.58
N ALA A 491 -8.95 -11.82 28.84
CA ALA A 491 -7.99 -11.50 27.77
C ALA A 491 -6.57 -11.29 28.32
N SER A 492 -6.43 -10.68 29.50
CA SER A 492 -5.12 -10.44 30.13
C SER A 492 -4.50 -11.70 30.75
N ALA A 493 -5.31 -12.70 31.08
CA ALA A 493 -4.81 -13.99 31.60
C ALA A 493 -4.26 -14.92 30.50
N ARG A 494 -4.56 -14.62 29.23
CA ARG A 494 -4.17 -15.47 28.10
C ARG A 494 -2.68 -15.38 27.82
N ARG A 495 -1.99 -16.52 27.83
CA ARG A 495 -0.57 -16.63 27.43
C ARG A 495 -0.46 -17.26 26.05
N LEU A 496 0.60 -16.92 25.32
CA LEU A 496 0.94 -17.62 24.08
C LEU A 496 1.25 -19.10 24.40
N PRO A 497 0.62 -20.06 23.70
CA PRO A 497 1.14 -21.41 23.65
C PRO A 497 2.56 -21.42 23.07
N ALA A 498 3.39 -22.37 23.51
CA ALA A 498 4.70 -22.58 22.89
C ALA A 498 4.51 -22.90 21.40
N PRO A 499 5.35 -22.35 20.50
CA PRO A 499 5.25 -22.62 19.07
C PRO A 499 5.39 -24.12 18.82
N ALA A 500 4.39 -24.72 18.18
CA ALA A 500 4.48 -26.09 17.71
C ALA A 500 5.38 -26.11 16.48
N HIS A 501 6.52 -26.81 16.55
CA HIS A 501 7.35 -27.06 15.38
C HIS A 501 6.71 -28.20 14.58
N PRO A 502 6.28 -27.98 13.32
CA PRO A 502 5.78 -29.07 12.50
C PRO A 502 6.90 -30.10 12.29
N THR A 503 6.55 -31.38 12.43
CA THR A 503 7.46 -32.49 12.14
C THR A 503 7.72 -32.50 10.63
N ALA A 504 8.92 -32.15 10.20
CA ALA A 504 9.26 -32.16 8.78
C ALA A 504 9.23 -33.59 8.24
N LEU A 505 8.23 -33.92 7.42
CA LEU A 505 8.22 -35.13 6.61
C LEU A 505 9.39 -35.05 5.61
N SER A 506 10.36 -35.95 5.73
CA SER A 506 11.43 -36.11 4.74
C SER A 506 11.08 -37.20 3.75
N VAL A 507 11.25 -36.92 2.45
CA VAL A 507 11.00 -37.85 1.35
C VAL A 507 12.34 -38.15 0.68
N ASP A 508 12.73 -39.42 0.60
CA ASP A 508 13.95 -39.82 -0.11
C ASP A 508 13.68 -39.83 -1.63
N LEU A 509 14.65 -39.33 -2.41
CA LEU A 509 14.55 -39.24 -3.87
C LEU A 509 14.74 -40.61 -4.53
N ASP A 510 13.74 -41.01 -5.32
CA ASP A 510 13.69 -42.26 -6.09
C ASP A 510 13.96 -42.08 -7.59
N ARG A 511 14.03 -40.82 -8.05
CA ARG A 511 14.17 -40.43 -9.46
C ARG A 511 14.98 -39.14 -9.61
N PRO A 512 15.46 -38.81 -10.83
CA PRO A 512 16.23 -37.58 -11.07
C PRO A 512 15.48 -36.30 -10.69
N VAL A 513 16.22 -35.31 -10.18
CA VAL A 513 15.67 -34.06 -9.64
C VAL A 513 14.91 -33.25 -10.69
N ASP A 514 15.40 -33.18 -11.94
CA ASP A 514 14.75 -32.45 -13.02
C ASP A 514 13.40 -33.06 -13.41
N GLU A 515 13.30 -34.39 -13.43
CA GLU A 515 12.04 -35.11 -13.68
C GLU A 515 11.04 -34.91 -12.55
N LEU A 516 11.50 -34.94 -11.29
CA LEU A 516 10.66 -34.63 -10.13
C LEU A 516 10.10 -33.20 -10.22
N LEU A 517 10.96 -32.20 -10.48
CA LEU A 517 10.56 -30.80 -10.54
C LEU A 517 9.60 -30.53 -11.71
N ARG A 518 9.74 -31.23 -12.85
CA ARG A 518 8.81 -31.14 -13.98
C ARG A 518 7.48 -31.81 -13.68
N SER A 519 7.50 -33.06 -13.21
CA SER A 519 6.30 -33.86 -12.95
C SER A 519 5.43 -33.26 -11.86
N ALA A 520 6.03 -32.63 -10.85
CA ALA A 520 5.32 -31.93 -9.79
C ALA A 520 4.94 -30.48 -10.15
N THR A 521 5.19 -30.01 -11.37
CA THR A 521 4.99 -28.62 -11.82
C THR A 521 5.77 -27.56 -11.01
N LEU A 522 6.83 -27.97 -10.32
CA LEU A 522 7.66 -27.15 -9.43
C LEU A 522 8.83 -26.45 -10.14
N SER A 523 8.71 -26.23 -11.44
CA SER A 523 9.81 -25.70 -12.28
C SER A 523 9.99 -24.18 -12.18
N ARG A 524 9.01 -23.44 -11.66
CA ARG A 524 8.95 -21.98 -11.67
C ARG A 524 8.64 -21.40 -10.30
N THR A 525 9.19 -20.22 -10.03
CA THR A 525 8.74 -19.37 -8.93
C THR A 525 7.39 -18.74 -9.26
N LEU A 526 6.73 -18.23 -8.23
CA LEU A 526 5.43 -17.60 -8.31
C LEU A 526 5.57 -16.12 -7.92
N THR A 527 4.77 -15.29 -8.59
CA THR A 527 4.49 -13.92 -8.14
C THR A 527 3.62 -13.94 -6.87
N LEU A 528 3.48 -12.78 -6.22
CA LEU A 528 2.52 -12.56 -5.11
C LEU A 528 1.06 -12.95 -5.46
N LEU A 529 0.73 -13.01 -6.76
CA LEU A 529 -0.60 -13.36 -7.26
C LEU A 529 -0.69 -14.82 -7.73
N GLY A 530 0.31 -15.66 -7.42
CA GLY A 530 0.34 -17.07 -7.83
C GLY A 530 0.60 -17.32 -9.30
N ARG A 531 0.94 -16.27 -10.07
CA ARG A 531 1.30 -16.45 -11.47
C ARG A 531 2.74 -16.94 -11.58
N PRO A 532 3.04 -17.91 -12.47
CA PRO A 532 4.40 -18.33 -12.73
C PRO A 532 5.27 -17.14 -13.17
N GLU A 533 6.45 -17.03 -12.57
CA GLU A 533 7.43 -15.96 -12.84
C GLU A 533 8.68 -16.53 -13.49
N GLN A 534 9.76 -16.76 -12.74
CA GLN A 534 11.06 -17.19 -13.24
C GLN A 534 11.26 -18.70 -13.05
N ALA A 535 11.94 -19.37 -13.98
CA ALA A 535 12.37 -20.76 -13.80
C ALA A 535 13.38 -20.88 -12.64
N LEU A 536 13.40 -22.04 -11.96
CA LEU A 536 14.46 -22.34 -11.00
C LEU A 536 15.84 -22.27 -11.67
N SER A 537 16.78 -21.57 -11.04
CA SER A 537 18.14 -21.38 -11.58
C SER A 537 19.04 -22.56 -11.21
N PHE A 538 18.91 -23.08 -9.99
CA PHE A 538 19.73 -24.18 -9.50
C PHE A 538 19.02 -25.07 -8.48
N ALA A 539 19.55 -26.28 -8.30
CA ALA A 539 19.32 -27.13 -7.15
C ALA A 539 20.68 -27.61 -6.60
N ILE A 540 20.82 -27.59 -5.27
CA ILE A 540 22.06 -27.93 -4.57
C ILE A 540 21.76 -28.89 -3.43
N VAL A 541 22.61 -29.90 -3.27
CA VAL A 541 22.53 -30.86 -2.16
C VAL A 541 23.51 -30.47 -1.07
N GLU A 542 23.05 -30.46 0.18
CA GLU A 542 23.88 -30.13 1.35
C GLU A 542 23.28 -30.72 2.63
N ALA A 543 24.09 -30.96 3.66
CA ALA A 543 23.65 -31.60 4.90
C ALA A 543 22.50 -30.85 5.60
N ASN A 544 22.56 -29.51 5.67
CA ASN A 544 21.54 -28.66 6.28
C ASN A 544 21.66 -27.20 5.81
N ALA A 545 20.68 -26.38 6.20
CA ALA A 545 20.61 -24.97 5.82
C ALA A 545 21.81 -24.14 6.34
N ASP A 546 22.34 -24.49 7.52
CA ASP A 546 23.49 -23.80 8.12
C ASP A 546 24.80 -24.09 7.37
N ALA A 547 24.98 -25.34 6.93
CA ALA A 547 26.11 -25.77 6.10
C ALA A 547 26.08 -25.05 4.74
N LEU A 548 24.91 -24.96 4.12
CA LEU A 548 24.72 -24.22 2.86
C LEU A 548 25.02 -22.72 3.05
N ALA A 549 24.50 -22.12 4.13
CA ALA A 549 24.79 -20.72 4.46
C ALA A 549 26.28 -20.47 4.70
N ALA A 550 26.98 -21.38 5.39
CA ALA A 550 28.41 -21.29 5.62
C ALA A 550 29.22 -21.41 4.32
N ARG A 551 28.81 -22.26 3.38
CA ARG A 551 29.41 -22.35 2.04
C ARG A 551 29.24 -21.05 1.26
N LEU A 552 28.03 -20.51 1.22
CA LEU A 552 27.74 -19.25 0.53
C LEU A 552 28.55 -18.08 1.11
N ARG A 553 28.65 -17.97 2.43
CA ARG A 553 29.50 -16.97 3.09
C ARG A 553 30.97 -17.09 2.69
N ARG A 554 31.51 -18.31 2.62
CA ARG A 554 32.88 -18.56 2.13
C ARG A 554 33.05 -18.18 0.65
N ALA A 555 32.01 -18.34 -0.17
CA ALA A 555 31.98 -17.92 -1.57
C ALA A 555 31.80 -16.39 -1.76
N GLY A 556 31.71 -15.62 -0.68
CA GLY A 556 31.59 -14.16 -0.72
C GLY A 556 30.15 -13.65 -0.77
N TRP A 557 29.16 -14.51 -0.50
CA TRP A 557 27.76 -14.12 -0.40
C TRP A 557 27.42 -13.69 1.02
N LEU A 558 26.81 -12.50 1.15
CA LEU A 558 26.37 -11.94 2.42
C LEU A 558 24.93 -12.38 2.67
N ALA A 559 24.65 -12.88 3.87
CA ALA A 559 23.28 -13.25 4.24
C ALA A 559 22.44 -11.98 4.37
N ALA A 560 21.30 -11.94 3.69
CA ALA A 560 20.36 -10.84 3.83
C ALA A 560 19.67 -10.93 5.20
N ASP A 561 19.50 -9.78 5.85
CA ASP A 561 18.81 -9.72 7.14
C ASP A 561 17.32 -10.07 6.96
N LYS A 562 16.71 -10.60 8.02
CA LYS A 562 15.27 -10.93 7.98
C LYS A 562 14.44 -9.65 7.91
N ALA A 563 13.32 -9.72 7.19
CA ALA A 563 12.38 -8.60 7.06
C ALA A 563 11.54 -8.41 8.33
N ASP A 564 12.19 -8.05 9.43
CA ASP A 564 11.54 -7.68 10.68
C ASP A 564 11.46 -6.15 10.86
N ALA A 565 10.73 -5.70 11.88
CA ALA A 565 10.55 -4.28 12.13
C ALA A 565 11.86 -3.52 12.41
N GLN A 566 12.86 -4.18 13.00
CA GLN A 566 14.14 -3.55 13.35
C GLN A 566 15.01 -3.37 12.11
N ASN A 567 15.14 -4.41 11.28
CA ASN A 567 15.92 -4.37 10.05
C ASN A 567 15.23 -3.51 8.98
N MET A 568 13.89 -3.45 8.94
CA MET A 568 13.17 -2.48 8.10
C MET A 568 13.46 -1.03 8.52
N LEU A 569 13.54 -0.76 9.83
CA LEU A 569 13.92 0.56 10.35
C LEU A 569 15.39 0.89 10.05
N ARG A 570 16.28 -0.12 10.11
CA ARG A 570 17.68 0.03 9.71
C ARG A 570 17.81 0.32 8.21
N LEU A 571 17.08 -0.41 7.37
CA LEU A 571 16.98 -0.15 5.92
C LEU A 571 16.45 1.25 5.63
N ALA A 572 15.46 1.72 6.38
CA ALA A 572 14.99 3.10 6.30
C ALA A 572 16.13 4.11 6.57
N ARG A 573 16.90 3.90 7.63
CA ARG A 573 17.96 4.83 8.04
C ARG A 573 19.19 4.80 7.14
N GLN A 574 19.57 3.62 6.65
CA GLN A 574 20.81 3.38 5.90
C GLN A 574 20.61 3.33 4.37
N GLY A 575 19.36 3.20 3.89
CA GLY A 575 19.05 3.22 2.47
C GLY A 575 19.88 2.24 1.64
N LEU A 576 20.50 2.75 0.57
CA LEU A 576 21.35 1.99 -0.35
C LEU A 576 22.72 1.60 0.24
N ASP A 577 23.08 2.11 1.40
CA ASP A 577 24.34 1.77 2.08
C ASP A 577 24.19 0.57 3.03
N TYR A 578 22.97 0.02 3.15
CA TYR A 578 22.73 -1.21 3.90
C TYR A 578 23.06 -2.45 3.06
N VAL A 579 24.30 -2.92 3.19
CA VAL A 579 24.88 -4.03 2.41
C VAL A 579 24.29 -5.43 2.72
N THR A 580 23.37 -5.54 3.69
CA THR A 580 22.71 -6.81 4.09
C THR A 580 21.20 -6.62 4.15
N ALA A 581 20.69 -5.73 3.32
CA ALA A 581 19.29 -5.31 3.34
C ALA A 581 18.34 -6.50 3.16
N PRO A 582 17.19 -6.54 3.86
CA PRO A 582 16.22 -7.59 3.64
C PRO A 582 15.70 -7.58 2.21
N LEU A 583 15.90 -8.69 1.50
CA LEU A 583 15.53 -8.84 0.11
C LEU A 583 14.01 -9.01 -0.05
N ALA A 584 13.48 -8.53 -1.18
CA ALA A 584 12.08 -8.79 -1.52
C ALA A 584 11.85 -10.31 -1.64
N PRO A 585 10.80 -10.86 -1.01
CA PRO A 585 10.55 -12.29 -1.03
C PRO A 585 10.24 -12.79 -2.44
N ALA A 586 10.65 -14.02 -2.73
CA ALA A 586 10.13 -14.80 -3.86
C ALA A 586 9.36 -16.00 -3.31
N PHE A 587 8.42 -16.50 -4.11
CA PHE A 587 7.58 -17.63 -3.76
C PHE A 587 7.89 -18.82 -4.67
N TRP A 588 7.90 -20.03 -4.11
CA TRP A 588 8.00 -21.29 -4.83
C TRP A 588 7.19 -22.32 -4.06
N ASN A 589 6.35 -23.09 -4.76
CA ASN A 589 5.45 -24.06 -4.14
C ASN A 589 4.62 -23.46 -2.98
N ASP A 590 4.06 -22.26 -3.20
CA ASP A 590 3.32 -21.47 -2.20
C ASP A 590 4.09 -21.17 -0.91
N GLN A 591 5.42 -21.24 -0.93
CA GLN A 591 6.29 -20.90 0.19
C GLN A 591 7.25 -19.77 -0.16
N MET A 592 7.38 -18.82 0.77
CA MET A 592 8.40 -17.78 0.76
C MET A 592 9.77 -18.43 0.96
N ASN A 593 10.78 -17.88 0.29
CA ASN A 593 12.15 -18.36 0.40
C ASN A 593 12.66 -18.35 1.86
N ASP A 594 13.34 -19.43 2.27
CA ASP A 594 13.88 -19.60 3.63
C ASP A 594 15.17 -18.81 3.84
N LEU A 595 16.03 -18.82 2.83
CA LEU A 595 17.32 -18.14 2.86
C LEU A 595 17.40 -17.13 1.72
N ALA A 596 18.12 -16.05 1.98
CA ALA A 596 18.34 -14.99 1.02
C ALA A 596 19.78 -14.46 1.19
N PHE A 597 20.48 -14.28 0.09
CA PHE A 597 21.85 -13.80 0.06
C PHE A 597 22.04 -12.75 -1.03
N GLU A 598 22.97 -11.85 -0.80
CA GLU A 598 23.40 -10.87 -1.80
C GLU A 598 24.93 -10.81 -1.92
N ARG A 599 25.41 -10.50 -3.12
CA ARG A 599 26.82 -10.31 -3.41
C ARG A 599 26.98 -9.08 -4.31
N PRO A 600 27.67 -8.03 -3.86
CA PRO A 600 27.99 -6.90 -4.73
C PRO A 600 28.98 -7.34 -5.80
N LEU A 601 28.67 -7.04 -7.06
CA LEU A 601 29.58 -7.22 -8.20
C LEU A 601 30.26 -5.86 -8.46
N GLN A 602 31.59 -5.85 -8.54
CA GLN A 602 32.34 -4.66 -8.92
C GLN A 602 32.42 -4.57 -10.44
N GLU A 603 31.55 -3.77 -11.06
CA GLU A 603 31.70 -3.31 -12.44
C GLU A 603 31.98 -1.80 -12.49
N ALA A 604 32.71 -1.37 -13.51
CA ALA A 604 33.46 -0.10 -13.54
C ALA A 604 32.63 1.19 -13.40
N GLU A 605 31.29 1.15 -13.53
CA GLU A 605 30.44 2.36 -13.45
C GLU A 605 29.10 2.17 -12.70
N LYS A 606 28.68 0.94 -12.35
CA LYS A 606 27.37 0.67 -11.71
C LYS A 606 27.47 -0.32 -10.55
N LYS A 607 26.77 -0.04 -9.44
CA LYS A 607 26.59 -0.99 -8.33
C LYS A 607 25.65 -2.12 -8.79
N VAL A 608 26.19 -3.16 -9.43
CA VAL A 608 25.44 -4.38 -9.76
C VAL A 608 25.43 -5.29 -8.53
N VAL A 609 24.26 -5.81 -8.17
CA VAL A 609 24.13 -6.73 -7.02
C VAL A 609 23.48 -8.02 -7.48
N ALA A 610 24.19 -9.13 -7.29
CA ALA A 610 23.63 -10.47 -7.49
C ALA A 610 22.91 -10.90 -6.21
N THR A 611 21.72 -11.46 -6.34
CA THR A 611 20.91 -11.96 -5.23
C THR A 611 20.51 -13.40 -5.46
N VAL A 612 20.48 -14.18 -4.39
CA VAL A 612 20.12 -15.59 -4.39
C VAL A 612 19.01 -15.80 -3.37
N ARG A 613 17.95 -16.50 -3.77
CA ARG A 613 16.84 -16.92 -2.90
C ARG A 613 16.72 -18.43 -2.93
N ILE A 614 16.65 -19.04 -1.76
CA ILE A 614 16.74 -20.50 -1.60
C ILE A 614 15.56 -21.01 -0.78
N TRP A 615 15.01 -22.13 -1.21
CA TRP A 615 13.98 -22.90 -0.53
C TRP A 615 14.53 -24.25 -0.08
N THR A 616 14.15 -24.62 1.13
CA THR A 616 14.40 -25.93 1.72
C THR A 616 13.34 -26.88 1.22
N THR A 617 13.74 -27.99 0.62
CA THR A 617 12.77 -28.99 0.16
C THR A 617 12.64 -30.13 1.17
N PRO A 618 11.51 -30.86 1.18
CA PRO A 618 11.38 -32.10 1.96
C PRO A 618 12.24 -33.25 1.39
N TYR A 619 12.83 -33.08 0.22
CA TYR A 619 13.54 -34.13 -0.50
C TYR A 619 14.96 -34.34 0.02
N ARG A 620 15.37 -35.60 0.13
CA ARG A 620 16.72 -36.02 0.51
C ARG A 620 17.39 -36.86 -0.57
N VAL A 621 18.70 -36.66 -0.72
CA VAL A 621 19.59 -37.51 -1.52
C VAL A 621 20.56 -38.15 -0.54
N GLY A 622 20.33 -39.42 -0.19
CA GLY A 622 21.08 -40.09 0.87
C GLY A 622 20.86 -39.43 2.25
N GLN A 623 21.93 -38.94 2.87
CA GLN A 623 21.86 -38.25 4.18
C GLN A 623 21.60 -36.73 4.03
N ASP A 624 21.80 -36.20 2.82
CA ASP A 624 21.80 -34.76 2.57
C ASP A 624 20.45 -34.29 2.03
N ARG A 625 20.17 -33.00 2.19
CA ARG A 625 18.92 -32.37 1.80
C ARG A 625 19.07 -31.62 0.48
N LEU A 626 18.04 -31.70 -0.35
CA LEU A 626 17.96 -30.92 -1.57
C LEU A 626 17.44 -29.50 -1.27
N PHE A 627 18.14 -28.50 -1.79
CA PHE A 627 17.74 -27.10 -1.79
C PHE A 627 17.55 -26.63 -3.23
N VAL A 628 16.56 -25.79 -3.48
CA VAL A 628 16.32 -25.18 -4.80
C VAL A 628 16.38 -23.67 -4.69
N GLY A 629 16.76 -22.98 -5.77
CA GLY A 629 16.90 -21.55 -5.71
C GLY A 629 16.82 -20.83 -7.05
N VAL A 630 16.67 -19.51 -6.95
CA VAL A 630 16.76 -18.58 -8.08
C VAL A 630 17.82 -17.55 -7.83
N VAL A 631 18.49 -17.16 -8.92
CA VAL A 631 19.47 -16.08 -8.94
C VAL A 631 18.92 -14.93 -9.77
N ARG A 632 19.16 -13.70 -9.31
CA ARG A 632 18.80 -12.47 -10.02
C ARG A 632 19.92 -11.46 -9.86
N GLU A 633 20.29 -10.81 -10.95
CA GLU A 633 21.19 -9.66 -10.93
C GLU A 633 20.39 -8.38 -11.07
N TYR A 634 20.71 -7.40 -10.24
CA TYR A 634 20.16 -6.06 -10.30
C TYR A 634 21.22 -5.11 -10.83
N ASP A 635 20.97 -4.53 -11.99
CA ASP A 635 21.93 -3.75 -12.79
C ASP A 635 21.73 -2.22 -12.69
N GLY A 636 20.73 -1.79 -11.91
CA GLY A 636 20.42 -0.39 -11.71
C GLY A 636 19.14 -0.12 -10.91
N THR A 637 18.75 1.14 -10.87
CA THR A 637 17.47 1.59 -10.31
C THR A 637 16.73 2.50 -11.29
N ARG A 638 15.50 2.14 -11.59
CA ARG A 638 14.52 2.99 -12.28
C ARG A 638 13.93 3.97 -11.27
N TRP A 639 13.92 5.25 -11.60
CA TRP A 639 13.36 6.31 -10.75
C TRP A 639 14.04 6.47 -9.37
N GLY A 640 15.24 5.92 -9.18
CA GLY A 640 15.93 5.90 -7.89
C GLY A 640 15.31 4.98 -6.82
N VAL A 641 14.24 4.25 -7.14
CA VAL A 641 13.45 3.47 -6.15
C VAL A 641 13.17 2.03 -6.60
N LEU A 642 13.03 1.77 -7.90
CA LEU A 642 12.70 0.45 -8.44
C LEU A 642 13.94 -0.20 -9.04
N HIS A 643 14.48 -1.25 -8.42
CA HIS A 643 15.62 -1.95 -9.02
C HIS A 643 15.28 -2.51 -10.41
N THR A 644 16.14 -2.28 -11.40
CA THR A 644 16.10 -2.97 -12.69
C THR A 644 16.79 -4.32 -12.53
N ILE A 645 16.17 -5.35 -13.09
CA ILE A 645 16.71 -6.72 -13.08
C ILE A 645 17.34 -6.95 -14.44
N SER A 646 18.56 -7.46 -14.45
CA SER A 646 19.24 -7.87 -15.67
C SER A 646 18.35 -8.87 -16.44
N PRO A 647 18.14 -8.66 -17.75
CA PRO A 647 17.24 -9.50 -18.53
C PRO A 647 17.78 -10.92 -18.74
N ASP A 648 19.08 -11.16 -18.59
CA ASP A 648 19.68 -12.49 -18.72
C ASP A 648 19.77 -13.19 -17.36
N VAL A 649 18.76 -13.99 -17.03
CA VAL A 649 18.75 -14.74 -15.76
C VAL A 649 19.65 -15.98 -15.78
N ASP A 650 20.04 -16.46 -16.97
CA ASP A 650 20.93 -17.62 -17.06
C ASP A 650 22.39 -17.20 -16.84
N ALA A 651 22.80 -16.02 -17.32
CA ALA A 651 24.10 -15.43 -17.01
C ALA A 651 24.27 -15.23 -15.50
N ALA A 652 23.21 -14.73 -14.83
CA ALA A 652 23.20 -14.61 -13.37
C ALA A 652 23.37 -15.98 -12.67
N ALA A 653 22.74 -17.03 -13.19
CA ALA A 653 22.90 -18.40 -12.66
C ALA A 653 24.32 -18.94 -12.90
N GLU A 654 24.91 -18.68 -14.06
CA GLU A 654 26.30 -19.04 -14.39
C GLU A 654 27.29 -18.36 -13.44
N GLY A 655 27.16 -17.04 -13.23
CA GLY A 655 27.99 -16.29 -12.30
C GLY A 655 27.85 -16.74 -10.84
N PHE A 656 26.68 -17.25 -10.46
CA PHE A 656 26.48 -17.91 -9.16
C PHE A 656 27.24 -19.23 -9.05
N VAL A 657 27.12 -20.13 -10.03
CA VAL A 657 27.83 -21.42 -10.00
C VAL A 657 29.34 -21.21 -10.00
N GLU A 658 29.84 -20.27 -10.80
CA GLU A 658 31.26 -19.94 -10.85
C GLU A 658 31.77 -19.38 -9.51
N SER A 659 30.94 -18.64 -8.77
CA SER A 659 31.29 -18.15 -7.43
C SER A 659 31.57 -19.25 -6.41
N LEU A 660 30.98 -20.43 -6.61
CA LEU A 660 31.14 -21.59 -5.73
C LEU A 660 32.39 -22.41 -6.07
N LYS A 661 32.87 -22.35 -7.32
CA LYS A 661 34.07 -23.05 -7.80
C LYS A 661 35.34 -22.29 -7.39
N ARG A 662 35.72 -22.38 -6.12
CA ARG A 662 36.99 -21.80 -5.60
C ARG A 662 38.10 -22.85 -5.49
N PRO A 663 39.38 -22.46 -5.62
CA PRO A 663 40.50 -23.38 -5.38
C PRO A 663 40.40 -24.04 -4.01
N GLY A 664 40.37 -25.38 -3.96
CA GLY A 664 40.26 -26.16 -2.72
C GLY A 664 38.84 -26.58 -2.29
N GLN A 665 37.80 -26.24 -3.05
CA GLN A 665 36.43 -26.73 -2.86
C GLN A 665 35.83 -27.13 -4.22
N PRO A 666 36.05 -28.37 -4.70
CA PRO A 666 35.41 -28.83 -5.92
C PRO A 666 33.88 -28.86 -5.71
N VAL A 667 33.14 -28.34 -6.70
CA VAL A 667 31.69 -28.47 -6.78
C VAL A 667 31.41 -29.08 -8.14
N ASP A 668 30.92 -30.32 -8.12
CA ASP A 668 30.44 -30.98 -9.32
C ASP A 668 29.14 -30.31 -9.73
N ALA A 669 29.08 -29.92 -11.00
CA ALA A 669 27.97 -29.18 -11.57
C ALA A 669 27.58 -29.79 -12.91
N CYS A 670 26.30 -30.08 -13.09
CA CYS A 670 25.75 -30.46 -14.40
C CYS A 670 24.57 -29.57 -14.75
N ARG A 671 24.32 -29.44 -16.06
CA ARG A 671 23.18 -28.68 -16.61
C ARG A 671 22.15 -29.65 -17.16
N ARG A 672 20.89 -29.45 -16.77
CA ARG A 672 19.76 -30.19 -17.33
C ARG A 672 18.71 -29.22 -17.88
N PRO A 673 18.10 -29.51 -19.04
CA PRO A 673 16.95 -28.72 -19.46
C PRO A 673 15.84 -28.91 -18.42
N LEU A 674 15.15 -27.84 -18.04
CA LEU A 674 13.98 -27.87 -17.15
C LEU A 674 12.72 -27.40 -17.88
N LEU A 675 12.84 -26.35 -18.69
CA LEU A 675 11.77 -25.76 -19.49
C LEU A 675 12.26 -25.44 -20.90
N ALA A 676 11.33 -25.22 -21.83
CA ALA A 676 11.67 -24.63 -23.12
C ALA A 676 12.14 -23.17 -22.95
N PRO A 677 13.02 -22.67 -23.83
CA PRO A 677 13.43 -21.27 -23.81
C PRO A 677 12.22 -20.33 -23.85
N MET A 678 12.21 -19.31 -23.00
CA MET A 678 11.07 -18.40 -22.86
C MET A 678 11.51 -16.98 -22.49
N ILE A 679 10.65 -16.02 -22.83
CA ILE A 679 10.71 -14.64 -22.33
C ILE A 679 9.61 -14.49 -21.27
N GLY A 680 9.98 -13.98 -20.10
CA GLY A 680 9.08 -13.72 -18.99
C GLY A 680 9.05 -12.24 -18.62
N SER A 681 8.17 -11.93 -17.67
CA SER A 681 8.05 -10.59 -17.10
C SER A 681 7.84 -10.66 -15.59
N TYR A 682 8.57 -9.84 -14.85
CA TYR A 682 8.36 -9.62 -13.42
C TYR A 682 7.12 -8.76 -13.18
N LEU A 683 6.49 -8.90 -12.02
CA LEU A 683 5.28 -8.13 -11.64
C LEU A 683 5.45 -6.60 -11.76
N MET A 684 6.68 -6.11 -11.54
CA MET A 684 7.02 -4.68 -11.59
C MET A 684 7.46 -4.19 -13.00
N GLY A 685 7.23 -5.00 -14.04
CA GLY A 685 7.38 -4.59 -15.44
C GLY A 685 8.78 -4.75 -16.06
N GLY A 686 9.70 -5.47 -15.40
CA GLY A 686 10.96 -5.90 -16.00
C GLY A 686 10.78 -7.18 -16.82
N HIS A 687 11.48 -7.29 -17.95
CA HIS A 687 11.48 -8.50 -18.78
C HIS A 687 12.76 -9.29 -18.58
N PHE A 688 12.67 -10.61 -18.71
CA PHE A 688 13.83 -11.49 -18.70
C PHE A 688 13.69 -12.58 -19.76
N PHE A 689 14.81 -13.15 -20.20
CA PHE A 689 14.84 -14.34 -21.04
C PHE A 689 15.60 -15.46 -20.31
N THR A 690 15.19 -16.70 -20.54
CA THR A 690 15.89 -17.89 -20.04
C THR A 690 15.89 -18.98 -21.10
N ARG A 691 16.99 -19.74 -21.16
CA ARG A 691 17.16 -20.99 -21.91
C ARG A 691 16.47 -22.17 -21.22
N GLY A 692 15.88 -21.94 -20.04
CA GLY A 692 15.13 -22.94 -19.27
C GLY A 692 16.02 -24.06 -18.73
N GLN A 693 17.30 -23.78 -18.43
CA GLN A 693 18.27 -24.75 -17.91
C GLN A 693 18.32 -24.68 -16.38
N LEU A 694 18.45 -25.84 -15.74
CA LEU A 694 18.67 -25.98 -14.29
C LEU A 694 20.09 -26.45 -14.03
N TRP A 695 20.79 -25.74 -13.15
CA TRP A 695 22.09 -26.17 -12.62
C TRP A 695 21.90 -27.10 -11.43
N LEU A 696 22.45 -28.30 -11.50
CA LEU A 696 22.45 -29.26 -10.40
C LEU A 696 23.85 -29.30 -9.80
N LEU A 697 23.95 -29.04 -8.50
CA LEU A 697 25.20 -28.81 -7.79
C LEU A 697 25.37 -29.84 -6.67
N ASP A 698 26.49 -30.57 -6.71
CA ASP A 698 26.96 -31.46 -5.66
C ASP A 698 28.32 -30.95 -5.14
N PRO A 699 28.40 -30.50 -3.89
CA PRO A 699 29.65 -30.00 -3.32
C PRO A 699 30.69 -31.06 -2.89
N GLY A 700 30.45 -32.37 -3.13
CA GLY A 700 31.34 -33.51 -2.81
C GLY A 700 31.14 -34.06 -1.39
N ASP A 701 31.34 -35.34 -1.02
CA ASP A 701 32.08 -36.50 -1.58
C ASP A 701 31.32 -37.81 -1.25
N ARG A 702 29.98 -37.74 -1.15
CA ARG A 702 29.13 -38.74 -0.46
C ARG A 702 27.82 -39.12 -1.18
N GLY A 703 27.57 -38.55 -2.36
CA GLY A 703 26.32 -38.71 -3.10
C GLY A 703 26.47 -39.57 -4.34
N ASP A 704 25.46 -40.40 -4.61
CA ASP A 704 25.31 -41.12 -5.87
C ASP A 704 24.92 -40.10 -6.96
N LEU A 705 25.92 -39.53 -7.64
CA LEU A 705 25.79 -38.53 -8.72
C LEU A 705 24.80 -38.97 -9.82
N SER A 706 24.49 -40.27 -9.92
CA SER A 706 23.50 -40.81 -10.84
C SER A 706 22.08 -40.31 -10.58
N LEU A 707 21.72 -40.01 -9.33
CA LEU A 707 20.39 -39.50 -8.95
C LEU A 707 20.27 -37.97 -9.14
N LEU A 708 21.38 -37.24 -9.12
CA LEU A 708 21.40 -35.80 -9.39
C LEU A 708 21.55 -35.52 -10.88
N CYS A 709 22.57 -36.09 -11.51
CA CYS A 709 22.91 -35.79 -12.88
C CYS A 709 22.49 -36.85 -13.89
N GLY A 710 22.03 -38.04 -13.50
CA GLY A 710 21.83 -39.16 -14.43
C GLY A 710 23.15 -39.76 -14.96
N GLN A 711 23.10 -40.87 -15.70
CA GLN A 711 24.30 -41.59 -16.19
C GLN A 711 25.19 -40.84 -17.21
N GLN A 712 24.89 -39.58 -17.56
CA GLN A 712 25.81 -38.77 -18.35
C GLN A 712 26.61 -37.88 -17.41
N GLY A 713 27.90 -38.21 -17.26
CA GLY A 713 28.87 -37.47 -16.46
C GLY A 713 29.01 -36.00 -16.88
N PRO A 714 29.73 -35.19 -16.09
CA PRO A 714 29.83 -33.74 -16.27
C PRO A 714 30.29 -33.41 -17.69
N SER A 715 29.51 -32.57 -18.38
CA SER A 715 29.89 -32.03 -19.69
C SER A 715 31.17 -31.19 -19.51
N GLN A 716 32.26 -31.64 -20.17
CA GLN A 716 33.54 -30.93 -20.25
C GLN A 716 33.38 -29.52 -20.82
#